data_AF-A0A1H7H7M2-F1
#
_entry.id   AF-A0A1H7H7M2-F1
#
_cell.length_a   1.000
_cell.length_b   1.000
_cell.length_c   1.000
_cell.angle_alpha   90.00
_cell.angle_beta   90.00
_cell.angle_gamma   90.00
#
_symmetry.space_group_name_H-M   'P 1'
#
loop_
_entity.id
_entity.type
_entity.pdbx_description
1 polymer ?
#
loop_
_entity_poly.entity_id
_entity_poly.type
_entity_poly.pdbx_seq_one_letter_code
_entity_poly.pdbx_strand_id
1 'polypeptide(L)'
;MEQLIYRAQLGTSLDADAEPTTGAGIVDMELFWHNGTAMLYTLSLVDEGIQVYALDGDTTAATVEFQEIPGWMSPFALTGLGSLSLNGTSYVYIDGTGTDDLIGFDLRTGGDLDRTRVFDAPLPFTGRLRQALEVEMDGAQFLITAQQGVTGLRDYRIESNRDLTEMGGPISGSRWIEGEDIQDLASAVVDGTTYIMAAVDGLNAVVVYRLRGDGRVEEVSSFGADNGFGIATPTALKTVQMYDQTFVLVTASGSSTLSVMRLDGDGSLTPTDHLLDSRDTRFDGALVLETVTVDNRTYVLAAGGDDGVSLFVLLPDGRLHHLDTVEDSEGISLNNVSAISAVRIGDELQVFISSQGEATVSQFGISLAEAGVTWGGRDYGQTINGTSKNDIINGAGGNDAVNGGDGDDIVMDGSGTDTLSGGAGRDVFSMAADDELDRIADFDVMQDRLDLTRWRQLRDVGDLDIQTTSTGATITYGDEVLEITSSDGTSLAAAALRATIDLSSVQRLAFGSVAIGSSIEGTNSSEILEGSGDDDRIDGKGGNDWIVGHAGRDSLFAGDGDDLMNGGDGSDRMDGGAGADTIHAEMGNDSVWGGTGRDLIFLDDGNDLFEDDDQSDIEGTDTVYGGRGNDRIVGGGGNDLLYGEDGNDTIFGGGQYDTIIAGDGDDWVDAGYGKDIVHLGRGNDVFEDSDQTGSKAGDTIYAGDGDDTVIGRGGDDVIKGDDGNDLLYGGEGDDRIEGGGYFDTIYAGDGNDWVSGGGGRDVVYLGNGNDYFDDDTQTGSKARDTIYAGDGDDTIMSRGGDDFIEGEGGNDLIYGGSGYNRIDGGSYYDTIYAGAGDDEVIGGAGQDLVYLDDGNDLFIDDPQSNRHGNDEVYGGAGNDSIMGDGGNDLFRGDAGDDLVIGGAGNDTLSGDAGNDTLTGGTGNDRFEHGVGDGVDRITDFTPAEDMLSLSRDLWGGEALSASEVLSRFATVSNGRVEFTFDDGSLIELDGVETAAEMENSLSFL
;
A
#
# COMPACT_ATOMS: atom_id res chain seq x y z
N MET A 1 -24.06 40.40 -12.49
CA MET A 1 -23.86 38.93 -12.48
C MET A 1 -24.12 38.35 -11.10
N GLU A 2 -24.42 37.06 -11.10
CA GLU A 2 -24.83 36.19 -10.02
C GLU A 2 -23.69 36.00 -8.99
N GLN A 3 -24.04 35.91 -7.69
CA GLN A 3 -23.09 35.92 -6.57
C GLN A 3 -23.58 35.02 -5.43
N LEU A 4 -22.66 34.56 -4.58
CA LEU A 4 -22.97 33.77 -3.39
C LEU A 4 -23.40 34.68 -2.24
N ILE A 5 -24.67 34.58 -1.83
CA ILE A 5 -25.21 35.37 -0.72
C ILE A 5 -25.38 34.48 0.49
N TYR A 6 -24.58 34.69 1.54
CA TYR A 6 -24.71 33.97 2.80
C TYR A 6 -26.12 34.15 3.40
N ARG A 7 -26.73 33.03 3.81
CA ARG A 7 -28.09 32.98 4.37
C ARG A 7 -28.07 32.65 5.85
N ALA A 8 -27.45 31.52 6.20
CA ALA A 8 -27.51 30.96 7.54
C ALA A 8 -26.39 29.93 7.75
N GLN A 9 -26.20 29.53 9.01
CA GLN A 9 -25.41 28.39 9.43
C GLN A 9 -26.35 27.38 10.10
N LEU A 10 -26.23 26.10 9.71
CA LEU A 10 -27.02 25.00 10.25
C LEU A 10 -26.17 24.25 11.29
N GLY A 11 -26.71 24.03 12.48
CA GLY A 11 -26.05 23.25 13.52
C GLY A 11 -26.24 21.74 13.33
N THR A 12 -25.22 20.96 13.69
CA THR A 12 -25.31 19.49 13.85
C THR A 12 -25.79 19.11 15.25
N SER A 13 -25.95 17.82 15.56
CA SER A 13 -26.69 17.33 16.74
C SER A 13 -26.03 17.57 18.12
N LEU A 14 -24.91 18.30 18.19
CA LEU A 14 -24.28 18.65 19.46
C LEU A 14 -25.08 19.71 20.24
N ASP A 15 -25.34 19.37 21.49
CA ASP A 15 -25.97 20.18 22.54
C ASP A 15 -25.42 21.62 22.54
N ALA A 16 -26.30 22.63 22.67
CA ALA A 16 -25.97 24.06 22.61
C ALA A 16 -25.00 24.57 23.71
N ASP A 17 -24.45 23.67 24.53
CA ASP A 17 -23.55 23.92 25.66
C ASP A 17 -22.24 23.08 25.59
N ALA A 18 -21.96 22.35 24.51
CA ALA A 18 -20.69 21.61 24.32
C ALA A 18 -19.64 22.47 23.60
N GLU A 19 -18.43 22.56 24.18
CA GLU A 19 -17.27 23.18 23.50
C GLU A 19 -16.97 22.42 22.20
N PRO A 20 -16.66 23.11 21.09
CA PRO A 20 -16.32 22.46 19.82
C PRO A 20 -15.06 21.60 20.03
N THR A 21 -15.24 20.28 20.04
CA THR A 21 -14.12 19.35 20.03
C THR A 21 -13.47 19.38 18.66
N THR A 22 -12.17 19.62 18.62
CA THR A 22 -11.34 19.54 17.42
C THR A 22 -11.31 18.09 16.88
N GLY A 23 -12.03 17.83 15.79
CA GLY A 23 -12.00 16.58 15.03
C GLY A 23 -13.18 16.48 14.05
N ALA A 24 -12.89 16.33 12.75
CA ALA A 24 -13.70 15.92 11.57
C ALA A 24 -15.24 16.06 11.55
N GLY A 25 -15.78 17.25 11.22
CA GLY A 25 -17.22 17.48 11.01
C GLY A 25 -17.66 17.32 9.55
N ILE A 26 -18.60 16.39 9.29
CA ILE A 26 -19.24 16.08 7.98
C ILE A 26 -18.28 15.68 6.85
N VAL A 27 -18.40 14.44 6.39
CA VAL A 27 -17.59 13.88 5.28
C VAL A 27 -18.28 13.91 3.93
N ASP A 28 -19.62 13.90 3.90
CA ASP A 28 -20.37 13.99 2.66
C ASP A 28 -21.79 14.55 2.87
N MET A 29 -22.37 15.09 1.80
CA MET A 29 -23.71 15.64 1.76
C MET A 29 -24.43 15.29 0.46
N GLU A 30 -25.61 14.69 0.57
CA GLU A 30 -26.43 14.32 -0.57
C GLU A 30 -27.78 15.07 -0.52
N LEU A 31 -28.21 15.63 -1.65
CA LEU A 31 -29.44 16.42 -1.74
C LEU A 31 -30.29 15.98 -2.94
N PHE A 32 -31.52 15.57 -2.65
CA PHE A 32 -32.49 15.25 -3.70
C PHE A 32 -33.93 15.62 -3.32
N TRP A 33 -34.80 15.61 -4.33
CA TRP A 33 -36.22 15.86 -4.16
C TRP A 33 -36.95 14.59 -3.72
N HIS A 34 -37.65 14.68 -2.59
CA HIS A 34 -38.53 13.62 -2.11
C HIS A 34 -39.96 14.13 -1.94
N ASN A 35 -40.91 13.54 -2.67
CA ASN A 35 -42.32 13.93 -2.65
C ASN A 35 -42.59 15.44 -2.79
N GLY A 36 -41.74 16.14 -3.56
CA GLY A 36 -41.88 17.59 -3.80
C GLY A 36 -41.32 18.48 -2.69
N THR A 37 -40.51 17.94 -1.78
CA THR A 37 -39.68 18.69 -0.82
C THR A 37 -38.22 18.35 -1.09
N ALA A 38 -37.32 19.34 -1.09
CA ALA A 38 -35.89 19.08 -1.19
C ALA A 38 -35.35 18.68 0.19
N MET A 39 -34.65 17.55 0.23
CA MET A 39 -34.12 16.95 1.45
C MET A 39 -32.60 16.93 1.35
N LEU A 40 -31.93 17.42 2.40
CA LEU A 40 -30.46 17.39 2.53
C LEU A 40 -30.10 16.37 3.61
N TYR A 41 -29.22 15.43 3.27
CA TYR A 41 -28.68 14.41 4.15
C TYR A 41 -27.20 14.69 4.35
N THR A 42 -26.74 14.79 5.59
CA THR A 42 -25.33 15.07 5.90
C THR A 42 -24.76 13.93 6.74
N LEU A 43 -23.66 13.35 6.29
CA LEU A 43 -22.99 12.24 6.96
C LEU A 43 -21.84 12.75 7.83
N SER A 44 -21.89 12.49 9.13
CA SER A 44 -20.91 12.98 10.11
C SER A 44 -20.17 11.82 10.77
N LEU A 45 -18.83 11.87 10.76
CA LEU A 45 -17.97 10.94 11.51
C LEU A 45 -17.91 11.27 13.01
N VAL A 46 -18.11 12.53 13.40
CA VAL A 46 -18.13 12.95 14.80
C VAL A 46 -19.41 12.56 15.50
N ASP A 47 -20.54 12.73 14.80
CA ASP A 47 -21.85 12.37 15.35
C ASP A 47 -22.15 10.86 15.12
N GLU A 48 -21.33 10.16 14.33
CA GLU A 48 -21.56 8.79 13.86
C GLU A 48 -23.00 8.60 13.32
N GLY A 49 -23.43 9.49 12.42
CA GLY A 49 -24.83 9.51 11.98
C GLY A 49 -25.14 10.38 10.77
N ILE A 50 -26.38 10.24 10.29
CA ILE A 50 -26.96 11.04 9.22
C ILE A 50 -27.92 12.06 9.82
N GLN A 51 -27.64 13.34 9.59
CA GLN A 51 -28.54 14.44 9.93
C GLN A 51 -29.36 14.83 8.69
N VAL A 52 -30.70 14.89 8.84
CA VAL A 52 -31.64 15.18 7.75
C VAL A 52 -32.26 16.56 7.92
N TYR A 53 -32.29 17.35 6.85
CA TYR A 53 -32.94 18.64 6.79
C TYR A 53 -33.98 18.67 5.67
N ALA A 54 -35.12 19.32 5.92
CA ALA A 54 -36.12 19.64 4.91
C ALA A 54 -36.04 21.12 4.55
N LEU A 55 -36.05 21.40 3.25
CA LEU A 55 -36.06 22.75 2.71
C LEU A 55 -37.51 23.12 2.35
N ASP A 56 -38.15 23.94 3.19
CA ASP A 56 -39.43 24.53 2.85
C ASP A 56 -39.24 25.81 2.03
N GLY A 57 -40.25 26.17 1.20
CA GLY A 57 -40.14 27.16 0.12
C GLY A 57 -39.79 28.61 0.50
N ASP A 58 -39.29 28.86 1.71
CA ASP A 58 -38.81 30.15 2.23
C ASP A 58 -37.30 30.14 2.59
N THR A 59 -36.49 29.27 1.98
CA THR A 59 -35.01 29.23 2.07
C THR A 59 -34.44 28.82 3.44
N THR A 60 -35.27 28.40 4.40
CA THR A 60 -34.80 27.95 5.72
C THR A 60 -34.75 26.43 5.79
N ALA A 61 -33.58 25.86 6.07
CA ALA A 61 -33.46 24.43 6.35
C ALA A 61 -33.95 24.11 7.77
N ALA A 62 -34.91 23.21 7.87
CA ALA A 62 -35.44 22.73 9.14
C ALA A 62 -34.95 21.31 9.41
N THR A 63 -34.36 21.09 10.58
CA THR A 63 -33.99 19.76 11.08
C THR A 63 -35.20 18.83 11.10
N VAL A 64 -35.10 17.68 10.45
CA VAL A 64 -36.14 16.64 10.39
C VAL A 64 -35.86 15.55 11.41
N GLU A 65 -34.70 14.89 11.29
CA GLU A 65 -34.25 13.86 12.23
C GLU A 65 -32.73 13.74 12.24
N PHE A 66 -32.23 13.07 13.27
CA PHE A 66 -30.88 12.54 13.30
C PHE A 66 -30.98 11.01 13.41
N GLN A 67 -30.30 10.29 12.53
CA GLN A 67 -30.23 8.84 12.52
C GLN A 67 -28.79 8.41 12.82
N GLU A 68 -28.58 7.90 14.04
CA GLU A 68 -27.32 7.28 14.43
C GLU A 68 -27.06 6.06 13.55
N ILE A 69 -25.83 5.94 13.03
CA ILE A 69 -25.40 4.78 12.27
C ILE A 69 -25.18 3.63 13.25
N PRO A 70 -25.75 2.44 13.02
CA PRO A 70 -25.56 1.32 13.91
C PRO A 70 -24.08 0.99 14.12
N GLY A 71 -23.64 0.76 15.37
CA GLY A 71 -22.22 0.53 15.68
C GLY A 71 -21.53 -0.66 14.99
N TRP A 72 -22.28 -1.57 14.35
CA TRP A 72 -21.72 -2.63 13.50
C TRP A 72 -21.36 -2.14 12.08
N MET A 73 -21.85 -0.96 11.68
CA MET A 73 -21.46 -0.21 10.48
C MET A 73 -20.36 0.83 10.79
N SER A 74 -20.24 1.26 12.06
CA SER A 74 -19.42 2.39 12.55
C SER A 74 -17.92 2.16 12.86
N PRO A 75 -17.28 0.97 12.83
CA PRO A 75 -15.84 0.89 13.12
C PRO A 75 -14.92 1.32 11.96
N PHE A 76 -15.45 1.72 10.81
CA PHE A 76 -14.68 1.85 9.55
C PHE A 76 -14.96 3.16 8.81
N ALA A 77 -13.99 3.57 7.98
CA ALA A 77 -13.92 4.85 7.27
C ALA A 77 -15.07 5.06 6.28
N LEU A 78 -16.22 5.57 6.74
CA LEU A 78 -17.33 5.98 5.90
C LEU A 78 -16.83 7.00 4.88
N THR A 79 -17.10 6.75 3.59
CA THR A 79 -16.54 7.55 2.49
C THR A 79 -17.57 8.48 1.85
N GLY A 80 -18.85 8.14 1.85
CA GLY A 80 -19.87 8.92 1.16
C GLY A 80 -21.32 8.51 1.40
N LEU A 81 -22.23 9.30 0.84
CA LEU A 81 -23.66 9.06 0.69
C LEU A 81 -24.02 8.99 -0.78
N GLY A 82 -24.83 8.01 -1.14
CA GLY A 82 -25.46 7.96 -2.45
C GLY A 82 -26.96 7.78 -2.35
N SER A 83 -27.65 8.06 -3.45
CA SER A 83 -29.09 7.81 -3.58
C SER A 83 -29.36 6.86 -4.73
N LEU A 84 -30.40 6.01 -4.58
CA LEU A 84 -30.88 5.16 -5.67
C LEU A 84 -32.39 5.02 -5.65
N SER A 85 -33.01 4.76 -6.81
CA SER A 85 -34.46 4.61 -6.92
C SER A 85 -34.90 3.30 -7.57
N LEU A 86 -35.21 2.27 -6.80
CA LEU A 86 -35.69 0.99 -7.32
C LEU A 86 -37.23 0.87 -7.27
N ASN A 87 -37.86 0.60 -8.41
CA ASN A 87 -39.32 0.44 -8.55
C ASN A 87 -40.15 1.63 -7.99
N GLY A 88 -39.64 2.85 -8.11
CA GLY A 88 -40.27 4.07 -7.59
C GLY A 88 -40.18 4.23 -6.07
N THR A 89 -39.29 3.48 -5.41
CA THR A 89 -38.90 3.69 -4.02
C THR A 89 -37.48 4.24 -4.00
N SER A 90 -37.29 5.38 -3.35
CA SER A 90 -35.97 6.00 -3.16
C SER A 90 -35.30 5.48 -1.90
N TYR A 91 -33.99 5.30 -1.97
CA TYR A 91 -33.11 4.87 -0.90
C TYR A 91 -31.93 5.83 -0.81
N VAL A 92 -31.42 6.01 0.41
CA VAL A 92 -30.10 6.62 0.66
C VAL A 92 -29.19 5.50 1.15
N TYR A 93 -28.07 5.28 0.49
CA TYR A 93 -27.06 4.32 0.90
C TYR A 93 -25.80 5.04 1.40
N ILE A 94 -24.99 4.29 2.14
CA ILE A 94 -23.72 4.77 2.69
C ILE A 94 -22.59 3.99 2.01
N ASP A 95 -21.56 4.70 1.56
CA ASP A 95 -20.32 4.13 1.05
C ASP A 95 -19.26 4.01 2.15
N GLY A 96 -18.27 3.12 1.96
CA GLY A 96 -17.22 2.90 2.97
C GLY A 96 -17.68 2.06 4.16
N THR A 97 -18.84 1.41 4.08
CA THR A 97 -19.25 0.42 5.07
C THR A 97 -18.30 -0.77 4.99
N GLY A 98 -17.65 -1.16 6.09
CA GLY A 98 -16.78 -2.34 6.16
C GLY A 98 -17.51 -3.69 6.04
N THR A 99 -18.64 -3.72 5.32
CA THR A 99 -19.51 -4.86 5.08
C THR A 99 -19.41 -5.29 3.64
N ASP A 100 -19.59 -6.58 3.39
CA ASP A 100 -19.50 -7.17 2.04
C ASP A 100 -20.75 -6.91 1.16
N ASP A 101 -21.67 -6.04 1.61
CA ASP A 101 -22.92 -5.69 0.96
C ASP A 101 -23.12 -4.16 0.93
N LEU A 102 -23.91 -3.66 -0.03
CA LEU A 102 -24.38 -2.28 -0.05
C LEU A 102 -25.54 -2.09 0.94
N ILE A 103 -25.40 -1.13 1.85
CA ILE A 103 -26.38 -0.86 2.91
C ILE A 103 -26.97 0.54 2.76
N GLY A 104 -28.30 0.62 2.79
CA GLY A 104 -29.01 1.89 2.78
C GLY A 104 -30.27 1.90 3.63
N PHE A 105 -31.04 2.97 3.53
CA PHE A 105 -32.26 3.21 4.28
C PHE A 105 -33.45 3.40 3.33
N ASP A 106 -34.58 2.75 3.65
CA ASP A 106 -35.88 3.11 3.07
C ASP A 106 -36.20 4.58 3.44
N LEU A 107 -36.74 5.38 2.52
CA LEU A 107 -37.26 6.71 2.85
C LEU A 107 -38.76 6.66 3.19
N ARG A 108 -39.15 7.22 4.35
CA ARG A 108 -40.56 7.42 4.70
C ARG A 108 -41.18 8.51 3.83
N THR A 109 -42.51 8.65 3.85
CA THR A 109 -43.21 9.67 3.05
C THR A 109 -42.73 11.10 3.31
N GLY A 110 -42.22 11.39 4.52
CA GLY A 110 -41.68 12.70 4.91
C GLY A 110 -40.21 12.94 4.55
N GLY A 111 -39.51 11.94 3.98
CA GLY A 111 -38.09 12.01 3.66
C GLY A 111 -37.16 11.59 4.80
N ASP A 112 -37.70 11.34 5.98
CA ASP A 112 -37.00 10.72 7.10
C ASP A 112 -36.64 9.25 6.84
N LEU A 113 -35.52 8.78 7.40
CA LEU A 113 -34.95 7.45 7.21
C LEU A 113 -35.75 6.41 8.01
N ASP A 114 -36.11 5.29 7.38
CA ASP A 114 -36.90 4.23 8.02
C ASP A 114 -36.07 3.10 8.62
N ARG A 115 -35.95 1.99 7.87
CA ARG A 115 -35.21 0.81 8.29
C ARG A 115 -34.07 0.57 7.33
N THR A 116 -33.00 0.00 7.86
CA THR A 116 -31.86 -0.44 7.06
C THR A 116 -32.28 -1.53 6.07
N ARG A 117 -31.70 -1.45 4.88
CA ARG A 117 -31.87 -2.36 3.76
C ARG A 117 -30.50 -2.78 3.24
N VAL A 118 -30.37 -4.07 2.98
CA VAL A 118 -29.22 -4.66 2.33
C VAL A 118 -29.61 -4.94 0.88
N PHE A 119 -28.72 -4.61 -0.05
CA PHE A 119 -28.78 -5.04 -1.44
C PHE A 119 -27.90 -6.28 -1.54
N ASP A 120 -28.53 -7.45 -1.57
CA ASP A 120 -27.86 -8.74 -1.40
C ASP A 120 -27.05 -9.10 -2.66
N ALA A 121 -25.73 -9.28 -2.52
CA ALA A 121 -24.90 -9.84 -3.57
C ALA A 121 -24.78 -11.38 -3.38
N PRO A 122 -24.97 -12.22 -4.42
CA PRO A 122 -24.86 -13.69 -4.34
C PRO A 122 -23.47 -14.18 -3.92
N LEU A 123 -22.45 -13.35 -4.16
CA LEU A 123 -21.10 -13.47 -3.64
C LEU A 123 -20.81 -12.17 -2.87
N PRO A 124 -20.25 -12.24 -1.64
CA PRO A 124 -19.81 -11.05 -0.92
C PRO A 124 -18.87 -10.21 -1.80
N PHE A 125 -18.92 -8.89 -1.69
CA PHE A 125 -17.89 -8.04 -2.29
C PHE A 125 -16.51 -8.57 -1.91
N THR A 126 -15.61 -8.74 -2.89
CA THR A 126 -14.27 -9.30 -2.66
C THR A 126 -13.36 -8.32 -1.92
N GLY A 127 -13.80 -7.07 -1.77
CA GLY A 127 -13.13 -5.97 -1.12
C GLY A 127 -14.10 -4.95 -0.53
N ARG A 128 -13.59 -3.94 0.18
CA ARG A 128 -14.44 -2.92 0.84
C ARG A 128 -14.98 -1.92 -0.17
N LEU A 129 -16.28 -1.64 -0.17
CA LEU A 129 -16.89 -0.68 -1.07
C LEU A 129 -16.35 0.74 -0.82
N ARG A 130 -15.70 1.35 -1.81
CA ARG A 130 -15.16 2.71 -1.75
C ARG A 130 -16.08 3.71 -2.44
N GLN A 131 -16.48 3.38 -3.67
CA GLN A 131 -17.36 4.21 -4.50
C GLN A 131 -18.42 3.33 -5.17
N ALA A 132 -19.63 3.88 -5.29
CA ALA A 132 -20.72 3.27 -6.04
C ALA A 132 -21.40 4.30 -6.94
N LEU A 133 -21.79 3.88 -8.15
CA LEU A 133 -22.50 4.70 -9.12
C LEU A 133 -23.69 3.92 -9.68
N GLU A 134 -24.89 4.46 -9.50
CA GLU A 134 -26.09 3.94 -10.17
C GLU A 134 -26.14 4.45 -11.62
N VAL A 135 -26.39 3.55 -12.56
CA VAL A 135 -26.55 3.86 -13.98
C VAL A 135 -27.80 3.18 -14.53
N GLU A 136 -28.67 3.93 -15.23
CA GLU A 136 -29.82 3.36 -15.95
C GLU A 136 -29.50 3.23 -17.44
N MET A 137 -29.75 2.04 -18.01
CA MET A 137 -29.66 1.79 -19.45
C MET A 137 -30.83 0.92 -19.91
N ASP A 138 -31.56 1.38 -20.92
CA ASP A 138 -32.73 0.69 -21.50
C ASP A 138 -33.81 0.25 -20.47
N GLY A 139 -33.95 1.00 -19.38
CA GLY A 139 -34.90 0.72 -18.29
C GLY A 139 -34.44 -0.37 -17.32
N ALA A 140 -33.19 -0.83 -17.42
CA ALA A 140 -32.51 -1.63 -16.41
C ALA A 140 -31.57 -0.75 -15.59
N GLN A 141 -31.45 -1.07 -14.30
CA GLN A 141 -30.57 -0.36 -13.36
C GLN A 141 -29.32 -1.19 -13.11
N PHE A 142 -28.18 -0.52 -13.17
CA PHE A 142 -26.87 -1.06 -12.93
C PHE A 142 -26.20 -0.30 -11.78
N LEU A 143 -25.38 -1.02 -11.03
CA LEU A 143 -24.54 -0.47 -9.98
C LEU A 143 -23.09 -0.77 -10.37
N ILE A 144 -22.31 0.29 -10.54
CA ILE A 144 -20.88 0.21 -10.82
C ILE A 144 -20.14 0.52 -9.53
N THR A 145 -19.22 -0.33 -9.11
CA THR A 145 -18.53 -0.16 -7.82
C THR A 145 -17.02 -0.24 -7.95
N ALA A 146 -16.32 0.59 -7.18
CA ALA A 146 -14.89 0.45 -6.90
C ALA A 146 -14.71 -0.13 -5.49
N GLN A 147 -13.84 -1.14 -5.34
CA GLN A 147 -13.67 -1.89 -4.10
C GLN A 147 -12.19 -1.96 -3.70
N GLN A 148 -11.87 -1.72 -2.43
CA GLN A 148 -10.51 -1.78 -1.88
C GLN A 148 -9.95 -3.22 -1.98
N GLY A 149 -8.69 -3.38 -2.39
CA GLY A 149 -8.07 -4.69 -2.59
C GLY A 149 -8.62 -5.48 -3.78
N VAL A 150 -9.32 -4.81 -4.69
CA VAL A 150 -9.90 -5.39 -5.90
C VAL A 150 -9.47 -4.57 -7.10
N THR A 151 -8.86 -5.21 -8.09
CA THR A 151 -8.49 -4.55 -9.35
C THR A 151 -9.74 -4.17 -10.16
N GLY A 152 -9.77 -2.92 -10.62
CA GLY A 152 -10.75 -2.34 -11.53
C GLY A 152 -12.13 -2.11 -10.92
N LEU A 153 -13.09 -1.86 -11.81
CA LEU A 153 -14.50 -1.73 -11.45
C LEU A 153 -15.20 -3.10 -11.42
N ARG A 154 -16.35 -3.15 -10.73
CA ARG A 154 -17.34 -4.22 -10.80
C ARG A 154 -18.68 -3.69 -11.30
N ASP A 155 -19.37 -4.50 -12.09
CA ASP A 155 -20.64 -4.17 -12.73
C ASP A 155 -21.75 -5.13 -12.30
N TYR A 156 -22.74 -4.61 -11.57
CA TYR A 156 -23.90 -5.36 -11.11
C TYR A 156 -25.17 -4.85 -11.76
N ARG A 157 -26.07 -5.75 -12.16
CA ARG A 157 -27.47 -5.40 -12.44
C ARG A 157 -28.28 -5.45 -11.15
N ILE A 158 -29.03 -4.39 -10.86
CA ILE A 158 -29.94 -4.33 -9.72
C ILE A 158 -31.26 -5.01 -10.11
N GLU A 159 -31.56 -6.12 -9.46
CA GLU A 159 -32.80 -6.86 -9.70
C GLU A 159 -33.99 -6.25 -8.95
N SER A 160 -35.20 -6.53 -9.42
CA SER A 160 -36.44 -5.99 -8.82
C SER A 160 -36.66 -6.35 -7.34
N ASN A 161 -36.00 -7.40 -6.85
CA ASN A 161 -36.00 -7.84 -5.45
C ASN A 161 -34.87 -7.23 -4.59
N ARG A 162 -33.99 -6.43 -5.20
CA ARG A 162 -32.75 -5.83 -4.65
C ARG A 162 -31.52 -6.74 -4.65
N ASP A 163 -31.59 -7.90 -5.29
CA ASP A 163 -30.41 -8.74 -5.49
C ASP A 163 -29.49 -8.07 -6.53
N LEU A 164 -28.18 -8.14 -6.32
CA LEU A 164 -27.17 -7.64 -7.25
C LEU A 164 -26.67 -8.81 -8.11
N THR A 165 -26.92 -8.78 -9.42
CA THR A 165 -26.40 -9.80 -10.34
C THR A 165 -25.17 -9.28 -11.05
N GLU A 166 -23.99 -9.81 -10.73
CA GLU A 166 -22.73 -9.48 -11.40
C GLU A 166 -22.80 -9.83 -12.90
N MET A 167 -22.42 -8.87 -13.75
CA MET A 167 -22.54 -8.96 -15.21
C MET A 167 -21.21 -9.40 -15.88
N GLY A 168 -20.08 -9.06 -15.25
CA GLY A 168 -18.71 -9.50 -15.57
C GLY A 168 -17.85 -9.55 -14.30
N GLY A 169 -16.71 -10.26 -14.34
CA GLY A 169 -15.72 -10.22 -13.25
C GLY A 169 -14.95 -8.88 -13.23
N PRO A 170 -13.78 -8.79 -12.58
CA PRO A 170 -12.96 -7.57 -12.62
C PRO A 170 -12.78 -7.04 -14.03
N ILE A 171 -13.13 -5.77 -14.21
CA ILE A 171 -12.85 -5.06 -15.45
C ILE A 171 -11.39 -4.64 -15.37
N SER A 172 -10.49 -5.57 -15.70
CA SER A 172 -9.09 -5.25 -15.96
C SER A 172 -9.03 -4.54 -17.31
N GLY A 173 -8.72 -3.25 -17.28
CA GLY A 173 -8.40 -2.48 -18.47
C GLY A 173 -7.07 -2.89 -19.07
N SER A 174 -6.49 -2.01 -19.88
CA SER A 174 -5.11 -2.15 -20.37
C SER A 174 -4.04 -1.92 -19.28
N ARG A 175 -4.48 -1.56 -18.06
CA ARG A 175 -3.65 -1.14 -16.93
C ARG A 175 -4.20 -1.72 -15.63
N TRP A 176 -3.29 -1.95 -14.68
CA TRP A 176 -3.64 -2.32 -13.31
C TRP A 176 -4.12 -1.08 -12.56
N ILE A 177 -5.43 -0.99 -12.32
CA ILE A 177 -6.04 0.07 -11.50
C ILE A 177 -6.59 -0.61 -10.25
N GLU A 178 -6.10 -0.27 -9.08
CA GLU A 178 -6.71 -0.76 -7.85
C GLU A 178 -7.98 0.01 -7.56
N GLY A 179 -9.02 -0.66 -7.04
CA GLY A 179 -10.28 0.00 -6.71
C GLY A 179 -10.14 1.05 -5.59
N GLU A 180 -9.02 1.08 -4.88
CA GLU A 180 -8.68 2.15 -3.92
C GLU A 180 -8.16 3.44 -4.55
N ASP A 181 -7.63 3.37 -5.78
CA ASP A 181 -7.17 4.55 -6.54
C ASP A 181 -8.32 5.36 -7.12
N ILE A 182 -9.52 4.76 -7.23
CA ILE A 182 -10.71 5.41 -7.80
C ILE A 182 -11.34 6.33 -6.75
N GLN A 183 -11.15 7.63 -6.93
CA GLN A 183 -11.61 8.66 -5.99
C GLN A 183 -13.08 9.05 -6.20
N ASP A 184 -13.56 9.06 -7.45
CA ASP A 184 -14.95 9.38 -7.78
C ASP A 184 -15.39 8.73 -9.10
N LEU A 185 -16.70 8.59 -9.28
CA LEU A 185 -17.36 8.02 -10.44
C LEU A 185 -18.50 8.92 -10.92
N ALA A 186 -18.54 9.19 -12.23
CA ALA A 186 -19.66 9.89 -12.86
C ALA A 186 -20.11 9.15 -14.12
N SER A 187 -21.35 9.39 -14.58
CA SER A 187 -21.83 8.85 -15.86
C SER A 187 -22.41 9.94 -16.76
N ALA A 188 -22.40 9.67 -18.07
CA ALA A 188 -23.07 10.50 -19.05
C ALA A 188 -23.57 9.66 -20.23
N VAL A 189 -24.57 10.19 -20.95
CA VAL A 189 -25.09 9.55 -22.16
C VAL A 189 -24.77 10.43 -23.36
N VAL A 190 -23.95 9.91 -24.28
CA VAL A 190 -23.55 10.59 -25.53
C VAL A 190 -23.99 9.74 -26.72
N ASP A 191 -24.76 10.34 -27.63
CA ASP A 191 -25.32 9.65 -28.81
C ASP A 191 -26.06 8.33 -28.50
N GLY A 192 -26.65 8.24 -27.31
CA GLY A 192 -27.38 7.06 -26.84
C GLY A 192 -26.48 5.95 -26.26
N THR A 193 -25.18 6.19 -26.13
CA THR A 193 -24.23 5.31 -25.43
C THR A 193 -23.97 5.86 -24.03
N THR A 194 -24.03 4.99 -23.02
CA THR A 194 -23.70 5.37 -21.65
C THR A 194 -22.21 5.16 -21.38
N TYR A 195 -21.56 6.22 -20.93
CA TYR A 195 -20.17 6.23 -20.50
C TYR A 195 -20.08 6.43 -18.98
N ILE A 196 -19.08 5.82 -18.39
CA ILE A 196 -18.71 5.94 -16.97
C ILE A 196 -17.31 6.52 -16.94
N MET A 197 -17.09 7.55 -16.14
CA MET A 197 -15.80 8.20 -15.96
C MET A 197 -15.34 7.98 -14.52
N ALA A 198 -14.08 7.59 -14.36
CA ALA A 198 -13.44 7.38 -13.08
C ALA A 198 -12.27 8.36 -12.91
N ALA A 199 -12.20 9.01 -11.75
CA ALA A 199 -11.05 9.82 -11.34
C ALA A 199 -10.08 8.88 -10.62
N VAL A 200 -8.89 8.69 -11.19
CA VAL A 200 -7.93 7.68 -10.73
C VAL A 200 -6.66 8.38 -10.26
N ASP A 201 -6.37 8.28 -8.96
CA ASP A 201 -5.22 8.90 -8.29
C ASP A 201 -3.90 8.28 -8.77
N GLY A 202 -3.76 6.95 -8.70
CA GLY A 202 -2.55 6.24 -9.13
C GLY A 202 -2.13 6.49 -10.59
N LEU A 203 -3.10 6.81 -11.48
CA LEU A 203 -2.84 7.16 -12.88
C LEU A 203 -2.80 8.66 -13.15
N ASN A 204 -3.13 9.50 -12.16
CA ASN A 204 -3.34 10.94 -12.33
C ASN A 204 -4.21 11.25 -13.57
N ALA A 205 -5.34 10.54 -13.74
CA ALA A 205 -6.12 10.59 -14.96
C ALA A 205 -7.63 10.43 -14.75
N VAL A 206 -8.39 10.82 -15.77
CA VAL A 206 -9.79 10.41 -15.93
C VAL A 206 -9.82 9.22 -16.89
N VAL A 207 -10.30 8.07 -16.41
CA VAL A 207 -10.49 6.86 -17.23
C VAL A 207 -11.94 6.76 -17.65
N VAL A 208 -12.18 6.50 -18.94
CA VAL A 208 -13.52 6.39 -19.53
C VAL A 208 -13.81 4.94 -19.87
N TYR A 209 -14.96 4.48 -19.38
CA TYR A 209 -15.53 3.19 -19.69
C TYR A 209 -16.85 3.33 -20.43
N ARG A 210 -17.17 2.36 -21.29
CA ARG A 210 -18.45 2.23 -21.98
C ARG A 210 -19.29 1.13 -21.33
N LEU A 211 -20.54 1.44 -20.99
CA LEU A 211 -21.54 0.44 -20.62
C LEU A 211 -22.16 -0.15 -21.89
N ARG A 212 -21.92 -1.44 -22.11
CA ARG A 212 -22.40 -2.19 -23.26
C ARG A 212 -23.85 -2.61 -23.09
N GLY A 213 -24.54 -2.86 -24.21
CA GLY A 213 -25.94 -3.30 -24.22
C GLY A 213 -26.24 -4.64 -23.55
N ASP A 214 -25.22 -5.44 -23.20
CA ASP A 214 -25.36 -6.65 -22.39
C ASP A 214 -25.17 -6.38 -20.89
N GLY A 215 -24.92 -5.13 -20.49
CA GLY A 215 -24.73 -4.68 -19.12
C GLY A 215 -23.29 -4.71 -18.62
N ARG A 216 -22.32 -5.08 -19.47
CA ARG A 216 -20.90 -5.10 -19.13
C ARG A 216 -20.23 -3.77 -19.36
N VAL A 217 -19.24 -3.45 -18.54
CA VAL A 217 -18.44 -2.23 -18.68
C VAL A 217 -17.07 -2.57 -19.30
N GLU A 218 -16.57 -1.74 -20.21
CA GLU A 218 -15.27 -1.89 -20.87
C GLU A 218 -14.54 -0.55 -20.96
N GLU A 219 -13.24 -0.52 -20.70
CA GLU A 219 -12.41 0.68 -20.86
C GLU A 219 -12.34 1.08 -22.34
N VAL A 220 -12.43 2.39 -22.64
CA VAL A 220 -12.38 2.91 -24.01
C VAL A 220 -11.37 4.04 -24.20
N SER A 221 -11.05 4.82 -23.16
CA SER A 221 -10.01 5.84 -23.22
C SER A 221 -9.56 6.24 -21.82
N SER A 222 -8.44 6.96 -21.73
CA SER A 222 -8.04 7.70 -20.54
C SER A 222 -7.46 9.05 -20.95
N PHE A 223 -7.54 10.04 -20.06
CA PHE A 223 -6.91 11.34 -20.28
C PHE A 223 -6.39 11.93 -18.95
N GLY A 224 -5.10 12.23 -18.85
CA GLY A 224 -4.46 12.64 -17.59
C GLY A 224 -3.02 13.11 -17.70
N ALA A 225 -2.25 12.92 -16.62
CA ALA A 225 -0.83 13.27 -16.56
C ALA A 225 -0.03 12.68 -17.72
N ASP A 226 -0.32 11.43 -18.10
CA ASP A 226 0.18 10.71 -19.27
C ASP A 226 -0.15 11.36 -20.63
N ASN A 227 -0.90 12.45 -20.66
CA ASN A 227 -1.14 13.25 -21.86
C ASN A 227 -0.51 14.65 -21.76
N GLY A 228 0.34 14.89 -20.76
CA GLY A 228 0.97 16.18 -20.49
C GLY A 228 -0.04 17.15 -19.89
N PHE A 229 -1.18 16.63 -19.46
CA PHE A 229 -2.19 17.38 -18.79
C PHE A 229 -1.74 17.58 -17.35
N GLY A 230 -1.63 18.84 -16.90
CA GLY A 230 -1.09 19.20 -15.58
C GLY A 230 -2.04 18.87 -14.42
N ILE A 231 -2.54 17.63 -14.37
CA ILE A 231 -3.45 17.11 -13.38
C ILE A 231 -2.69 16.12 -12.48
N ALA A 232 -2.85 16.24 -11.16
CA ALA A 232 -2.26 15.31 -10.20
C ALA A 232 -3.24 15.08 -9.05
N THR A 233 -3.46 13.82 -8.68
CA THR A 233 -4.46 13.36 -7.71
C THR A 233 -5.87 13.88 -8.01
N PRO A 234 -6.52 13.40 -9.09
CA PRO A 234 -7.94 13.68 -9.36
C PRO A 234 -8.83 13.26 -8.18
N THR A 235 -9.75 14.11 -7.74
CA THR A 235 -10.52 13.93 -6.49
C THR A 235 -12.01 13.84 -6.66
N ALA A 236 -12.61 14.67 -7.52
CA ALA A 236 -14.06 14.70 -7.73
C ALA A 236 -14.40 14.89 -9.22
N LEU A 237 -15.52 14.30 -9.63
CA LEU A 237 -16.02 14.28 -11.00
C LEU A 237 -17.47 14.71 -11.09
N LYS A 238 -17.79 15.56 -12.07
CA LYS A 238 -19.17 15.87 -12.46
C LYS A 238 -19.32 15.85 -13.97
N THR A 239 -20.49 15.44 -14.43
CA THR A 239 -20.84 15.45 -15.85
C THR A 239 -21.96 16.44 -16.11
N VAL A 240 -21.84 17.21 -17.18
CA VAL A 240 -22.81 18.22 -17.56
C VAL A 240 -23.15 18.06 -19.03
N GLN A 241 -24.43 17.84 -19.32
CA GLN A 241 -24.95 17.99 -20.67
C GLN A 241 -25.36 19.44 -20.91
N MET A 242 -24.76 20.07 -21.91
CA MET A 242 -25.12 21.41 -22.36
C MET A 242 -25.34 21.40 -23.87
N TYR A 243 -26.59 21.57 -24.28
CA TYR A 243 -27.02 21.37 -25.67
C TYR A 243 -26.67 19.97 -26.21
N ASP A 244 -25.90 19.92 -27.29
CA ASP A 244 -25.41 18.73 -27.98
C ASP A 244 -24.03 18.27 -27.49
N GLN A 245 -23.48 18.92 -26.47
CA GLN A 245 -22.17 18.60 -25.92
C GLN A 245 -22.27 18.11 -24.48
N THR A 246 -21.41 17.16 -24.16
CA THR A 246 -21.24 16.60 -22.83
C THR A 246 -19.87 17.01 -22.32
N PHE A 247 -19.81 17.56 -21.12
CA PHE A 247 -18.57 17.94 -20.47
C PHE A 247 -18.36 17.11 -19.21
N VAL A 248 -17.11 16.73 -18.97
CA VAL A 248 -16.58 16.12 -17.76
C VAL A 248 -15.78 17.20 -17.05
N LEU A 249 -16.16 17.51 -15.82
CA LEU A 249 -15.44 18.43 -14.95
C LEU A 249 -14.73 17.60 -13.89
N VAL A 250 -13.45 17.90 -13.67
CA VAL A 250 -12.60 17.19 -12.71
C VAL A 250 -11.81 18.17 -11.86
N THR A 251 -11.86 17.98 -10.55
CA THR A 251 -10.93 18.62 -9.61
C THR A 251 -9.77 17.69 -9.31
N ALA A 252 -8.60 18.26 -9.01
CA ALA A 252 -7.44 17.48 -8.61
C ALA A 252 -6.66 18.21 -7.52
N SER A 253 -6.37 17.49 -6.43
CA SER A 253 -5.82 18.09 -5.22
C SER A 253 -4.30 18.25 -5.28
N GLY A 254 -3.58 17.31 -5.90
CA GLY A 254 -2.13 17.35 -6.03
C GLY A 254 -1.65 18.49 -6.93
N SER A 255 -2.42 18.83 -7.96
CA SER A 255 -2.13 19.95 -8.88
C SER A 255 -2.90 21.24 -8.56
N SER A 256 -3.86 21.20 -7.62
CA SER A 256 -4.77 22.32 -7.31
C SER A 256 -5.48 22.85 -8.57
N THR A 257 -6.07 21.94 -9.35
CA THR A 257 -6.68 22.28 -10.65
C THR A 257 -8.17 21.99 -10.72
N LEU A 258 -8.90 22.79 -11.50
CA LEU A 258 -10.24 22.53 -11.99
C LEU A 258 -10.21 22.46 -13.53
N SER A 259 -10.53 21.29 -14.07
CA SER A 259 -10.45 21.03 -15.51
C SER A 259 -11.82 20.71 -16.10
N VAL A 260 -11.99 21.08 -17.37
CA VAL A 260 -13.17 20.72 -18.17
C VAL A 260 -12.71 20.02 -19.44
N MET A 261 -13.31 18.86 -19.72
CA MET A 261 -13.07 18.09 -20.93
C MET A 261 -14.40 17.79 -21.61
N ARG A 262 -14.46 17.93 -22.93
CA ARG A 262 -15.59 17.48 -23.73
C ARG A 262 -15.50 15.97 -23.94
N LEU A 263 -16.58 15.25 -23.67
CA LEU A 263 -16.71 13.83 -23.95
C LEU A 263 -17.29 13.63 -25.36
N ASP A 264 -16.52 12.95 -26.22
CA ASP A 264 -16.90 12.64 -27.59
C ASP A 264 -17.69 11.33 -27.71
N GLY A 265 -18.39 11.15 -28.83
CA GLY A 265 -19.28 10.00 -29.06
C GLY A 265 -18.56 8.65 -29.11
N ASP A 266 -17.24 8.63 -29.24
CA ASP A 266 -16.39 7.43 -29.17
C ASP A 266 -15.79 7.16 -27.77
N GLY A 267 -16.04 8.05 -26.81
CA GLY A 267 -15.52 7.96 -25.45
C GLY A 267 -14.20 8.71 -25.23
N SER A 268 -13.65 9.41 -26.23
CA SER A 268 -12.46 10.24 -26.05
C SER A 268 -12.76 11.54 -25.27
N LEU A 269 -11.76 12.04 -24.56
CA LEU A 269 -11.83 13.29 -23.81
C LEU A 269 -10.99 14.37 -24.50
N THR A 270 -11.60 15.51 -24.82
CA THR A 270 -10.92 16.69 -25.37
C THR A 270 -10.93 17.82 -24.34
N PRO A 271 -9.79 18.24 -23.76
CA PRO A 271 -9.76 19.37 -22.83
C PRO A 271 -10.27 20.68 -23.43
N THR A 272 -11.10 21.40 -22.69
CA THR A 272 -11.68 22.70 -23.09
C THR A 272 -11.41 23.82 -22.10
N ASP A 273 -11.24 23.52 -20.80
CA ASP A 273 -10.60 24.44 -19.85
C ASP A 273 -9.69 23.73 -18.83
N HIS A 274 -8.70 24.45 -18.31
CA HIS A 274 -7.81 23.97 -17.26
C HIS A 274 -7.34 25.13 -16.40
N LEU A 275 -7.93 25.23 -15.21
CA LEU A 275 -7.72 26.31 -14.25
C LEU A 275 -6.80 25.84 -13.13
N LEU A 276 -5.82 26.68 -12.78
CA LEU A 276 -5.06 26.57 -11.54
C LEU A 276 -5.70 27.45 -10.47
N ASP A 277 -5.61 27.00 -9.23
CA ASP A 277 -5.94 27.87 -8.11
C ASP A 277 -5.00 29.09 -8.07
N SER A 278 -5.56 30.23 -7.70
CA SER A 278 -4.91 31.53 -7.64
C SER A 278 -5.45 32.30 -6.44
N ARG A 279 -4.89 33.48 -6.13
CA ARG A 279 -5.41 34.30 -5.03
C ARG A 279 -6.84 34.82 -5.21
N ASP A 280 -7.35 34.79 -6.44
CA ASP A 280 -8.69 35.26 -6.78
C ASP A 280 -9.72 34.12 -6.76
N THR A 281 -9.25 32.87 -6.63
CA THR A 281 -10.05 31.66 -6.47
C THR A 281 -9.75 31.00 -5.12
N ARG A 282 -10.56 30.00 -4.75
CA ARG A 282 -10.51 29.34 -3.45
C ARG A 282 -10.71 27.83 -3.57
N PHE A 283 -9.81 27.16 -4.29
CA PHE A 283 -9.83 25.71 -4.47
C PHE A 283 -8.43 25.07 -4.45
N ASP A 284 -7.45 25.65 -3.76
CA ASP A 284 -6.16 24.96 -3.49
C ASP A 284 -6.42 23.61 -2.84
N GLY A 285 -5.70 22.57 -3.27
CA GLY A 285 -5.99 21.20 -2.88
C GLY A 285 -7.45 20.84 -3.19
N ALA A 286 -7.92 21.09 -4.42
CA ALA A 286 -9.33 20.94 -4.79
C ALA A 286 -9.86 19.53 -4.45
N LEU A 287 -10.79 19.46 -3.49
CA LEU A 287 -11.39 18.21 -3.00
C LEU A 287 -12.83 18.02 -3.46
N VAL A 288 -13.55 19.13 -3.67
CA VAL A 288 -15.01 19.10 -3.83
C VAL A 288 -15.43 19.88 -5.07
N LEU A 289 -16.35 19.28 -5.82
CA LEU A 289 -16.93 19.83 -7.04
C LEU A 289 -18.44 19.62 -7.03
N GLU A 290 -19.22 20.66 -7.32
CA GLU A 290 -20.66 20.55 -7.48
C GLU A 290 -21.16 21.37 -8.67
N THR A 291 -22.12 20.82 -9.41
CA THR A 291 -22.67 21.45 -10.62
C THR A 291 -24.18 21.49 -10.61
N VAL A 292 -24.76 22.65 -10.91
CA VAL A 292 -26.22 22.79 -11.03
C VAL A 292 -26.60 23.47 -12.33
N THR A 293 -27.36 22.75 -13.16
CA THR A 293 -27.89 23.28 -14.42
C THR A 293 -29.32 23.79 -14.25
N VAL A 294 -29.53 25.07 -14.53
CA VAL A 294 -30.85 25.70 -14.56
C VAL A 294 -31.09 26.35 -15.91
N ASP A 295 -32.13 25.90 -16.63
CA ASP A 295 -32.56 26.51 -17.90
C ASP A 295 -31.38 26.67 -18.90
N ASN A 296 -30.51 25.64 -19.00
CA ASN A 296 -29.26 25.59 -19.79
C ASN A 296 -28.12 26.53 -19.33
N ARG A 297 -28.19 27.08 -18.12
CA ARG A 297 -27.07 27.73 -17.45
C ARG A 297 -26.53 26.82 -16.36
N THR A 298 -25.28 26.41 -16.49
CA THR A 298 -24.63 25.53 -15.53
C THR A 298 -23.73 26.33 -14.61
N TYR A 299 -24.04 26.31 -13.32
CA TYR A 299 -23.19 26.85 -12.28
C TYR A 299 -22.27 25.75 -11.76
N VAL A 300 -21.01 26.09 -11.53
CA VAL A 300 -19.97 25.17 -11.05
C VAL A 300 -19.38 25.75 -9.78
N LEU A 301 -19.38 24.98 -8.70
CA LEU A 301 -18.75 25.33 -7.44
C LEU A 301 -17.57 24.39 -7.21
N ALA A 302 -16.42 24.97 -6.88
CA ALA A 302 -15.22 24.21 -6.54
C ALA A 302 -14.61 24.78 -5.26
N ALA A 303 -14.11 23.87 -4.40
CA ALA A 303 -13.47 24.19 -3.15
C ALA A 303 -12.44 23.12 -2.76
N GLY A 304 -11.60 23.46 -1.78
CA GLY A 304 -10.56 22.57 -1.27
C GLY A 304 -10.03 23.03 0.09
N GLY A 305 -8.73 22.87 0.29
CA GLY A 305 -7.99 23.19 1.52
C GLY A 305 -7.64 24.67 1.73
N ASP A 306 -8.00 25.57 0.82
CA ASP A 306 -7.65 27.00 0.89
C ASP A 306 -8.62 27.89 1.71
N ASP A 307 -9.57 27.26 2.41
CA ASP A 307 -10.55 27.90 3.29
C ASP A 307 -11.52 28.85 2.54
N GLY A 308 -12.23 28.33 1.54
CA GLY A 308 -13.21 29.08 0.78
C GLY A 308 -13.91 28.27 -0.30
N VAL A 309 -14.66 28.97 -1.16
CA VAL A 309 -15.33 28.40 -2.33
C VAL A 309 -15.34 29.38 -3.49
N SER A 310 -15.14 28.89 -4.71
CA SER A 310 -15.28 29.65 -5.94
C SER A 310 -16.51 29.24 -6.75
N LEU A 311 -17.23 30.23 -7.27
CA LEU A 311 -18.38 30.07 -8.15
C LEU A 311 -18.00 30.43 -9.59
N PHE A 312 -18.32 29.53 -10.51
CA PHE A 312 -18.16 29.70 -11.95
C PHE A 312 -19.49 29.45 -12.68
N VAL A 313 -19.55 29.90 -13.93
CA VAL A 313 -20.52 29.45 -14.91
C VAL A 313 -19.81 28.77 -16.07
N LEU A 314 -20.33 27.62 -16.51
CA LEU A 314 -19.81 26.91 -17.69
C LEU A 314 -20.39 27.58 -18.95
N LEU A 315 -19.49 28.00 -19.83
CA LEU A 315 -19.79 28.63 -21.11
C LEU A 315 -20.08 27.55 -22.17
N PRO A 316 -20.83 27.86 -23.24
CA PRO A 316 -21.18 26.88 -24.27
C PRO A 316 -20.00 26.25 -25.03
N ASP A 317 -18.81 26.84 -24.95
CA ASP A 317 -17.58 26.32 -25.55
C ASP A 317 -16.76 25.43 -24.59
N GLY A 318 -17.29 25.15 -23.39
CA GLY A 318 -16.63 24.31 -22.38
C GLY A 318 -15.65 25.06 -21.48
N ARG A 319 -15.59 26.39 -21.53
CA ARG A 319 -14.78 27.20 -20.61
C ARG A 319 -15.54 27.63 -19.37
N LEU A 320 -14.83 27.84 -18.28
CA LEU A 320 -15.36 28.34 -17.02
C LEU A 320 -15.16 29.84 -16.93
N HIS A 321 -16.23 30.58 -16.64
CA HIS A 321 -16.16 32.00 -16.30
C HIS A 321 -16.36 32.17 -14.81
N HIS A 322 -15.39 32.82 -14.14
CA HIS A 322 -15.45 33.10 -12.70
C HIS A 322 -16.48 34.17 -12.40
N LEU A 323 -17.36 33.91 -11.43
CA LEU A 323 -18.44 34.82 -11.03
C LEU A 323 -18.18 35.45 -9.66
N ASP A 324 -17.79 34.64 -8.68
CA ASP A 324 -17.65 35.07 -7.30
C ASP A 324 -16.74 34.12 -6.50
N THR A 325 -16.27 34.59 -5.35
CA THR A 325 -15.47 33.78 -4.43
C THR A 325 -15.72 34.24 -3.00
N VAL A 326 -15.92 33.28 -2.11
CA VAL A 326 -16.19 33.51 -0.70
C VAL A 326 -15.10 32.85 0.12
N GLU A 327 -14.48 33.63 1.00
CA GLU A 327 -13.46 33.18 1.94
C GLU A 327 -14.11 32.79 3.28
N ASP A 328 -13.47 31.87 3.99
CA ASP A 328 -13.78 31.58 5.39
C ASP A 328 -13.70 32.84 6.27
N SER A 329 -14.65 32.96 7.20
CA SER A 329 -14.67 34.08 8.15
C SER A 329 -15.52 33.77 9.37
N GLU A 330 -15.40 34.58 10.42
CA GLU A 330 -16.18 34.40 11.66
C GLU A 330 -17.70 34.37 11.36
N GLY A 331 -18.32 33.18 11.45
CA GLY A 331 -19.74 32.92 11.19
C GLY A 331 -20.05 32.30 9.81
N ILE A 332 -19.05 32.07 8.98
CA ILE A 332 -19.15 31.33 7.70
C ILE A 332 -18.16 30.18 7.78
N SER A 333 -18.67 28.95 7.83
CA SER A 333 -17.85 27.75 7.94
C SER A 333 -17.41 27.21 6.60
N LEU A 334 -16.18 27.53 6.21
CA LEU A 334 -15.53 27.09 4.98
C LEU A 334 -14.10 26.60 5.22
N ASN A 335 -13.66 26.41 6.47
CA ASN A 335 -12.32 25.92 6.80
C ASN A 335 -12.10 24.46 6.35
N ASN A 336 -11.31 24.28 5.30
CA ASN A 336 -11.08 23.01 4.61
C ASN A 336 -12.40 22.32 4.19
N VAL A 337 -13.01 22.81 3.09
CA VAL A 337 -14.34 22.37 2.63
C VAL A 337 -14.36 20.86 2.36
N SER A 338 -15.35 20.15 2.91
CA SER A 338 -15.47 18.69 2.80
C SER A 338 -16.58 18.22 1.85
N ALA A 339 -17.66 18.99 1.72
CA ALA A 339 -18.74 18.66 0.79
C ALA A 339 -19.50 19.93 0.38
N ILE A 340 -20.06 19.92 -0.83
CA ILE A 340 -20.91 20.96 -1.39
C ILE A 340 -22.12 20.27 -2.01
N SER A 341 -23.31 20.76 -1.71
CA SER A 341 -24.53 20.30 -2.37
C SER A 341 -25.44 21.47 -2.69
N ALA A 342 -26.09 21.45 -3.85
CA ALA A 342 -26.88 22.59 -4.30
C ALA A 342 -28.16 22.18 -5.03
N VAL A 343 -29.21 22.99 -4.87
CA VAL A 343 -30.53 22.74 -5.46
C VAL A 343 -31.27 24.02 -5.80
N ARG A 344 -32.03 24.00 -6.90
CA ARG A 344 -32.95 25.09 -7.24
C ARG A 344 -34.21 25.04 -6.38
N ILE A 345 -34.51 26.11 -5.65
CA ILE A 345 -35.80 26.33 -4.98
C ILE A 345 -36.39 27.66 -5.47
N GLY A 346 -37.42 27.59 -6.30
CA GLY A 346 -38.02 28.77 -6.92
C GLY A 346 -37.04 29.48 -7.85
N ASP A 347 -36.77 30.75 -7.57
CA ASP A 347 -35.89 31.64 -8.34
C ASP A 347 -34.50 31.80 -7.68
N GLU A 348 -34.09 30.83 -6.87
CA GLU A 348 -32.78 30.83 -6.19
C GLU A 348 -32.16 29.42 -6.18
N LEU A 349 -30.84 29.34 -6.36
CA LEU A 349 -30.07 28.16 -6.00
C LEU A 349 -29.70 28.24 -4.54
N GLN A 350 -30.09 27.23 -3.75
CA GLN A 350 -29.59 27.02 -2.40
C GLN A 350 -28.33 26.19 -2.50
N VAL A 351 -27.27 26.64 -1.84
CA VAL A 351 -25.97 25.97 -1.79
C VAL A 351 -25.63 25.70 -0.34
N PHE A 352 -25.28 24.47 -0.02
CA PHE A 352 -24.89 24.01 1.31
C PHE A 352 -23.44 23.57 1.25
N ILE A 353 -22.63 24.03 2.21
CA ILE A 353 -21.19 23.76 2.25
C ILE A 353 -20.82 23.34 3.66
N SER A 354 -20.16 22.20 3.79
CA SER A 354 -19.58 21.71 5.05
C SER A 354 -18.07 21.80 5.01
N SER A 355 -17.44 21.73 6.19
CA SER A 355 -16.01 21.94 6.35
C SER A 355 -15.44 20.98 7.38
N GLN A 356 -14.24 20.44 7.15
CA GLN A 356 -13.63 19.49 8.10
C GLN A 356 -13.24 20.16 9.42
N GLY A 357 -12.90 21.46 9.37
CA GLY A 357 -12.46 22.23 10.53
C GLY A 357 -13.58 22.64 11.47
N GLU A 358 -14.83 22.69 10.99
CA GLU A 358 -15.96 23.21 11.75
C GLU A 358 -17.22 22.34 11.54
N ALA A 359 -17.80 21.86 12.65
CA ALA A 359 -18.96 20.96 12.64
C ALA A 359 -20.30 21.67 12.38
N THR A 360 -20.40 22.45 11.30
CA THR A 360 -21.64 23.10 10.87
C THR A 360 -21.74 23.15 9.34
N VAL A 361 -22.92 23.48 8.82
CA VAL A 361 -23.15 23.67 7.37
C VAL A 361 -23.47 25.13 7.08
N SER A 362 -22.69 25.76 6.21
CA SER A 362 -22.96 27.10 5.68
C SER A 362 -23.97 27.03 4.54
N GLN A 363 -25.00 27.88 4.59
CA GLN A 363 -26.00 28.00 3.54
C GLN A 363 -25.85 29.32 2.77
N PHE A 364 -25.78 29.24 1.45
CA PHE A 364 -25.74 30.36 0.53
C PHE A 364 -26.93 30.31 -0.45
N GLY A 365 -27.26 31.47 -1.01
CA GLY A 365 -28.25 31.62 -2.07
C GLY A 365 -27.67 32.33 -3.28
N ILE A 366 -27.95 31.81 -4.49
CA ILE A 366 -27.63 32.47 -5.76
C ILE A 366 -28.95 32.85 -6.44
N SER A 367 -29.21 34.16 -6.55
CA SER A 367 -30.44 34.64 -7.17
C SER A 367 -30.43 34.41 -8.69
N LEU A 368 -31.48 33.79 -9.20
CA LEU A 368 -31.68 33.53 -10.63
C LEU A 368 -32.59 34.58 -11.30
N ALA A 369 -32.96 35.64 -10.57
CA ALA A 369 -33.93 36.63 -11.04
C ALA A 369 -33.45 37.35 -12.31
N GLU A 370 -32.17 37.70 -12.36
CA GLU A 370 -31.52 38.38 -13.48
C GLU A 370 -30.82 37.42 -14.45
N ALA A 371 -30.91 36.10 -14.23
CA ALA A 371 -30.37 35.11 -15.15
C ALA A 371 -31.19 35.11 -16.45
N GLY A 372 -30.51 35.41 -17.56
CA GLY A 372 -31.03 35.44 -18.91
C GLY A 372 -30.91 34.10 -19.63
N VAL A 373 -30.98 34.13 -20.96
CA VAL A 373 -30.77 32.96 -21.80
C VAL A 373 -29.29 32.62 -21.88
N THR A 374 -29.00 31.33 -21.91
CA THR A 374 -27.75 30.83 -22.46
C THR A 374 -28.02 30.39 -23.90
N TRP A 375 -27.12 30.70 -24.83
CA TRP A 375 -27.24 30.35 -26.25
C TRP A 375 -25.90 29.91 -26.84
N GLY A 376 -25.83 28.67 -27.30
CA GLY A 376 -24.77 28.19 -28.18
C GLY A 376 -25.14 28.43 -29.65
N GLY A 377 -24.26 29.11 -30.38
CA GLY A 377 -24.36 29.34 -31.82
C GLY A 377 -24.24 28.05 -32.64
N ARG A 378 -24.18 28.18 -33.96
CA ARG A 378 -24.01 27.08 -34.90
C ARG A 378 -22.93 27.45 -35.89
N ASP A 379 -22.37 26.46 -36.59
CA ASP A 379 -21.30 26.67 -37.57
C ASP A 379 -21.76 27.27 -38.92
N TYR A 380 -22.62 28.29 -38.87
CA TYR A 380 -22.94 29.17 -39.99
C TYR A 380 -23.41 30.54 -39.47
N GLY A 381 -23.14 31.62 -40.21
CA GLY A 381 -23.46 32.98 -39.77
C GLY A 381 -24.93 33.24 -39.44
N GLN A 382 -25.18 33.85 -38.28
CA GLN A 382 -26.49 34.11 -37.68
C GLN A 382 -26.67 35.57 -37.25
N THR A 383 -27.89 35.89 -36.80
CA THR A 383 -28.16 37.10 -36.02
C THR A 383 -28.80 36.66 -34.72
N ILE A 384 -28.12 36.91 -33.61
CA ILE A 384 -28.50 36.45 -32.28
C ILE A 384 -28.80 37.68 -31.43
N ASN A 385 -29.95 37.68 -30.77
CA ASN A 385 -30.34 38.76 -29.87
C ASN A 385 -30.66 38.14 -28.52
N GLY A 386 -30.01 38.60 -27.47
CA GLY A 386 -30.39 38.33 -26.10
C GLY A 386 -31.63 39.12 -25.69
N THR A 387 -31.71 39.36 -24.40
CA THR A 387 -32.90 39.77 -23.67
C THR A 387 -32.62 41.08 -22.94
N SER A 388 -33.24 41.28 -21.77
CA SER A 388 -33.00 42.42 -20.91
C SER A 388 -32.44 41.97 -19.54
N LYS A 389 -31.80 40.80 -19.54
CA LYS A 389 -31.27 40.06 -18.39
C LYS A 389 -29.86 39.63 -18.74
N ASN A 390 -29.09 39.14 -17.76
CA ASN A 390 -27.71 38.70 -17.97
C ASN A 390 -27.68 37.46 -18.86
N ASP A 391 -27.37 37.60 -20.14
CA ASP A 391 -27.35 36.54 -21.14
C ASP A 391 -25.92 35.99 -21.35
N ILE A 392 -25.82 34.72 -21.77
CA ILE A 392 -24.55 34.11 -22.20
C ILE A 392 -24.73 33.67 -23.65
N ILE A 393 -24.03 34.30 -24.58
CA ILE A 393 -24.27 34.12 -26.00
C ILE A 393 -22.95 33.83 -26.73
N ASN A 394 -22.91 32.71 -27.44
CA ASN A 394 -21.78 32.32 -28.28
C ASN A 394 -22.21 32.32 -29.77
N GLY A 395 -21.47 32.99 -30.64
CA GLY A 395 -21.70 32.99 -32.09
C GLY A 395 -21.32 31.67 -32.77
N ALA A 396 -20.35 30.93 -32.23
CA ALA A 396 -19.77 29.71 -32.82
C ALA A 396 -19.17 29.96 -34.22
N GLY A 397 -19.31 29.05 -35.19
CA GLY A 397 -18.72 29.25 -36.52
C GLY A 397 -19.57 30.10 -37.48
N GLY A 398 -18.94 30.92 -38.32
CA GLY A 398 -19.61 31.74 -39.32
C GLY A 398 -19.43 33.23 -39.08
N ASN A 399 -20.16 34.05 -39.85
CA ASN A 399 -20.11 35.50 -39.68
C ASN A 399 -21.39 35.94 -38.98
N ASP A 400 -21.27 36.27 -37.71
CA ASP A 400 -22.37 36.45 -36.78
C ASP A 400 -22.60 37.92 -36.41
N ALA A 401 -23.86 38.24 -36.16
CA ALA A 401 -24.26 39.50 -35.56
C ALA A 401 -24.89 39.21 -34.19
N VAL A 402 -24.11 39.37 -33.13
CA VAL A 402 -24.50 39.01 -31.76
C VAL A 402 -24.78 40.29 -30.97
N ASN A 403 -25.94 40.34 -30.31
CA ASN A 403 -26.36 41.46 -29.49
C ASN A 403 -26.84 40.95 -28.12
N GLY A 404 -26.15 41.33 -27.04
CA GLY A 404 -26.47 40.98 -25.65
C GLY A 404 -27.83 41.54 -25.25
N GLY A 405 -27.95 42.85 -25.18
CA GLY A 405 -29.22 43.53 -24.89
C GLY A 405 -29.08 44.50 -23.73
N ASP A 406 -30.04 44.49 -22.79
CA ASP A 406 -29.79 45.13 -21.49
C ASP A 406 -29.40 44.00 -20.51
N GLY A 407 -28.56 44.26 -19.51
CA GLY A 407 -28.09 43.22 -18.58
C GLY A 407 -26.57 43.18 -18.52
N ASP A 408 -26.00 42.43 -17.56
CA ASP A 408 -24.56 42.14 -17.57
C ASP A 408 -24.35 40.88 -18.42
N ASP A 409 -24.01 41.03 -19.70
CA ASP A 409 -23.97 39.93 -20.68
C ASP A 409 -22.56 39.36 -20.90
N ILE A 410 -22.46 38.06 -21.20
CA ILE A 410 -21.25 37.43 -21.72
C ILE A 410 -21.45 37.13 -23.20
N VAL A 411 -20.68 37.79 -24.06
CA VAL A 411 -20.81 37.71 -25.52
C VAL A 411 -19.52 37.15 -26.13
N MET A 412 -19.64 36.09 -26.94
CA MET A 412 -18.52 35.41 -27.60
C MET A 412 -18.72 35.42 -29.12
N ASP A 413 -17.62 35.57 -29.84
CA ASP A 413 -17.51 35.53 -31.29
C ASP A 413 -17.61 34.09 -31.82
N GLY A 414 -16.59 33.28 -31.59
CA GLY A 414 -16.40 31.98 -32.20
C GLY A 414 -15.38 32.03 -33.34
N SER A 415 -15.75 31.68 -34.56
CA SER A 415 -14.85 31.76 -35.73
C SER A 415 -15.57 32.37 -36.91
N GLY A 416 -14.90 33.19 -37.71
CA GLY A 416 -15.40 33.95 -38.83
C GLY A 416 -15.32 35.44 -38.55
N THR A 417 -15.99 36.25 -39.37
CA THR A 417 -15.98 37.71 -39.19
C THR A 417 -17.24 38.15 -38.44
N ASP A 418 -17.10 38.45 -37.16
CA ASP A 418 -18.23 38.70 -36.27
C ASP A 418 -18.44 40.18 -35.93
N THR A 419 -19.67 40.51 -35.57
CA THR A 419 -20.05 41.82 -35.04
C THR A 419 -20.84 41.65 -33.75
N LEU A 420 -20.23 42.05 -32.64
CA LEU A 420 -20.74 41.92 -31.28
C LEU A 420 -21.22 43.27 -30.74
N SER A 421 -22.30 43.25 -29.96
CA SER A 421 -22.82 44.38 -29.19
C SER A 421 -23.19 43.87 -27.81
N GLY A 422 -22.74 44.54 -26.75
CA GLY A 422 -23.10 44.20 -25.37
C GLY A 422 -24.44 44.83 -25.00
N GLY A 423 -24.56 46.12 -25.32
CA GLY A 423 -25.73 46.93 -25.05
C GLY A 423 -25.60 47.69 -23.73
N ALA A 424 -26.55 47.56 -22.81
CA ALA A 424 -26.56 48.32 -21.57
C ALA A 424 -26.31 47.42 -20.35
N GLY A 425 -25.15 47.55 -19.72
CA GLY A 425 -24.82 46.86 -18.47
C GLY A 425 -23.32 46.85 -18.25
N ARG A 426 -22.81 45.82 -17.57
CA ARG A 426 -21.36 45.53 -17.54
C ARG A 426 -21.15 44.25 -18.32
N ASP A 427 -20.75 44.39 -19.57
CA ASP A 427 -20.67 43.26 -20.48
C ASP A 427 -19.24 42.70 -20.55
N VAL A 428 -19.13 41.40 -20.77
CA VAL A 428 -17.86 40.70 -20.98
C VAL A 428 -17.83 40.20 -22.42
N PHE A 429 -16.90 40.72 -23.20
CA PHE A 429 -16.62 40.23 -24.54
C PHE A 429 -15.49 39.20 -24.46
N SER A 430 -15.80 37.93 -24.69
CA SER A 430 -14.84 36.83 -24.64
C SER A 430 -14.46 36.42 -26.06
N MET A 431 -13.29 36.85 -26.52
CA MET A 431 -12.89 36.77 -27.92
C MET A 431 -12.02 35.54 -28.20
N ALA A 432 -12.33 34.82 -29.27
CA ALA A 432 -11.48 33.80 -29.87
C ALA A 432 -10.35 34.44 -30.68
N ALA A 433 -9.35 33.65 -31.05
CA ALA A 433 -8.41 34.02 -32.10
C ALA A 433 -8.56 33.00 -33.23
N ASP A 434 -8.83 33.48 -34.44
CA ASP A 434 -9.05 32.67 -35.63
C ASP A 434 -8.47 33.30 -36.91
N ASP A 435 -7.73 34.40 -36.76
CA ASP A 435 -7.07 35.17 -37.81
C ASP A 435 -8.04 35.89 -38.78
N GLU A 436 -9.34 36.00 -38.41
CA GLU A 436 -10.32 36.84 -39.10
C GLU A 436 -10.51 38.19 -38.37
N LEU A 437 -11.41 39.04 -38.87
CA LEU A 437 -11.63 40.39 -38.32
C LEU A 437 -12.92 40.44 -37.52
N ASP A 438 -12.82 40.67 -36.22
CA ASP A 438 -13.99 40.86 -35.36
C ASP A 438 -14.24 42.32 -34.97
N ARG A 439 -15.51 42.61 -34.66
CA ARG A 439 -15.98 43.97 -34.39
C ARG A 439 -16.81 44.04 -33.12
N ILE A 440 -16.44 44.88 -32.17
CA ILE A 440 -17.32 45.29 -31.07
C ILE A 440 -17.92 46.67 -31.40
N ALA A 441 -19.25 46.74 -31.42
CA ALA A 441 -19.99 47.89 -31.95
C ALA A 441 -20.23 49.02 -30.95
N ASP A 442 -20.20 48.75 -29.64
CA ASP A 442 -20.69 49.67 -28.59
C ASP A 442 -19.97 49.56 -27.24
N PHE A 443 -18.66 49.27 -27.23
CA PHE A 443 -17.90 49.05 -26.00
C PHE A 443 -17.91 50.28 -25.06
N ASP A 444 -18.38 50.11 -23.82
CA ASP A 444 -18.26 51.09 -22.73
C ASP A 444 -17.05 50.78 -21.84
N VAL A 445 -15.96 51.52 -22.06
CA VAL A 445 -14.69 51.34 -21.33
C VAL A 445 -14.78 51.54 -19.80
N MET A 446 -15.87 52.12 -19.29
CA MET A 446 -16.06 52.30 -17.84
C MET A 446 -16.76 51.11 -17.18
N GLN A 447 -17.44 50.25 -17.96
CA GLN A 447 -18.28 49.17 -17.45
C GLN A 447 -17.85 47.81 -18.00
N ASP A 448 -17.54 47.75 -19.30
CA ASP A 448 -17.31 46.51 -20.02
C ASP A 448 -15.89 45.97 -19.83
N ARG A 449 -15.77 44.67 -20.04
CA ARG A 449 -14.53 43.90 -19.93
C ARG A 449 -14.27 43.13 -21.21
N LEU A 450 -12.99 42.92 -21.47
CA LEU A 450 -12.53 42.14 -22.60
C LEU A 450 -11.73 40.95 -22.06
N ASP A 451 -12.21 39.75 -22.33
CA ASP A 451 -11.51 38.49 -22.04
C ASP A 451 -10.85 38.03 -23.34
N LEU A 452 -9.51 38.12 -23.37
CA LEU A 452 -8.67 37.70 -24.49
C LEU A 452 -7.88 36.42 -24.17
N THR A 453 -8.32 35.65 -23.18
CA THR A 453 -7.58 34.46 -22.73
C THR A 453 -7.49 33.36 -23.79
N ARG A 454 -8.30 33.42 -24.85
CA ARG A 454 -8.21 32.50 -26.01
C ARG A 454 -7.19 32.93 -27.07
N TRP A 455 -6.60 34.12 -26.95
CA TRP A 455 -5.61 34.58 -27.91
C TRP A 455 -4.29 33.85 -27.65
N ARG A 456 -3.90 33.01 -28.62
CA ARG A 456 -2.77 32.08 -28.49
C ARG A 456 -1.51 32.81 -28.00
N GLN A 457 -0.90 32.32 -26.91
CA GLN A 457 0.35 32.86 -26.35
C GLN A 457 0.28 34.29 -25.78
N LEU A 458 -0.90 34.90 -25.67
CA LEU A 458 -1.04 36.23 -25.06
C LEU A 458 -0.88 36.12 -23.53
N ARG A 459 0.31 36.43 -23.02
CA ARG A 459 0.64 36.35 -21.57
C ARG A 459 0.73 37.70 -20.89
N ASP A 460 0.99 38.76 -21.64
CA ASP A 460 1.05 40.13 -21.14
C ASP A 460 0.16 41.01 -22.02
N VAL A 461 -0.77 41.72 -21.38
CA VAL A 461 -1.62 42.72 -22.06
C VAL A 461 -0.75 43.74 -22.79
N GLY A 462 0.48 43.99 -22.33
CA GLY A 462 1.49 44.85 -22.94
C GLY A 462 1.86 44.47 -24.38
N ASP A 463 1.76 43.19 -24.75
CA ASP A 463 2.15 42.69 -26.08
C ASP A 463 1.16 43.07 -27.19
N LEU A 464 -0.05 43.49 -26.84
CA LEU A 464 -1.06 43.95 -27.78
C LEU A 464 -0.66 45.27 -28.46
N ASP A 465 -0.71 45.35 -29.79
CA ASP A 465 -0.67 46.63 -30.50
C ASP A 465 -2.06 47.26 -30.48
N ILE A 466 -2.19 48.42 -29.83
CA ILE A 466 -3.49 49.11 -29.71
C ILE A 466 -3.40 50.47 -30.39
N GLN A 467 -4.11 50.59 -31.51
CA GLN A 467 -4.15 51.80 -32.32
C GLN A 467 -5.49 52.53 -32.12
N THR A 468 -5.44 53.73 -31.57
CA THR A 468 -6.64 54.54 -31.33
C THR A 468 -7.26 55.02 -32.65
N THR A 469 -8.57 54.89 -32.82
CA THR A 469 -9.32 55.42 -33.97
C THR A 469 -10.14 56.65 -33.56
N SER A 470 -10.84 57.29 -34.50
CA SER A 470 -11.67 58.47 -34.18
C SER A 470 -12.92 58.14 -33.36
N THR A 471 -13.33 56.87 -33.33
CA THR A 471 -14.58 56.39 -32.70
C THR A 471 -14.33 55.19 -31.77
N GLY A 472 -13.08 54.82 -31.51
CA GLY A 472 -12.72 53.69 -30.66
C GLY A 472 -11.24 53.34 -30.76
N ALA A 473 -10.91 52.06 -30.97
CA ALA A 473 -9.55 51.56 -31.15
C ALA A 473 -9.53 50.25 -31.96
N THR A 474 -8.36 49.87 -32.46
CA THR A 474 -8.10 48.55 -33.05
C THR A 474 -7.03 47.86 -32.21
N ILE A 475 -7.26 46.61 -31.84
CA ILE A 475 -6.28 45.73 -31.19
C ILE A 475 -5.74 44.77 -32.26
N THR A 476 -4.42 44.58 -32.30
CA THR A 476 -3.77 43.61 -33.18
C THR A 476 -2.75 42.80 -32.38
N TYR A 477 -2.76 41.49 -32.58
CA TYR A 477 -1.81 40.57 -31.96
C TYR A 477 -1.54 39.36 -32.86
N GLY A 478 -0.31 39.22 -33.34
CA GLY A 478 -0.02 38.26 -34.42
C GLY A 478 -0.79 38.64 -35.70
N ASP A 479 -1.55 37.69 -36.24
CA ASP A 479 -2.44 37.90 -37.39
C ASP A 479 -3.89 38.28 -36.98
N GLU A 480 -4.21 38.22 -35.68
CA GLU A 480 -5.53 38.49 -35.10
C GLU A 480 -5.83 40.00 -35.02
N VAL A 481 -7.06 40.42 -35.38
CA VAL A 481 -7.46 41.83 -35.42
C VAL A 481 -8.87 42.06 -34.88
N LEU A 482 -8.96 42.87 -33.82
CA LEU A 482 -10.23 43.29 -33.22
C LEU A 482 -10.47 44.79 -33.39
N GLU A 483 -11.56 45.17 -34.06
CA GLU A 483 -12.01 46.56 -34.18
C GLU A 483 -13.07 46.90 -33.11
N ILE A 484 -12.78 47.88 -32.27
CA ILE A 484 -13.68 48.31 -31.18
C ILE A 484 -14.19 49.72 -31.46
N THR A 485 -15.50 49.88 -31.45
CA THR A 485 -16.19 51.18 -31.45
C THR A 485 -16.73 51.45 -30.04
N SER A 486 -16.54 52.67 -29.53
CA SER A 486 -17.05 53.04 -28.21
C SER A 486 -18.55 53.35 -28.23
N SER A 487 -19.22 53.06 -27.11
CA SER A 487 -20.65 53.36 -26.91
C SER A 487 -21.00 54.84 -27.13
N ASP A 488 -20.09 55.76 -26.82
CA ASP A 488 -20.27 57.21 -26.98
C ASP A 488 -19.77 57.77 -28.32
N GLY A 489 -19.20 56.91 -29.18
CA GLY A 489 -18.67 57.25 -30.49
C GLY A 489 -17.39 58.11 -30.46
N THR A 490 -16.67 58.12 -29.34
CA THR A 490 -15.37 58.82 -29.17
C THR A 490 -14.18 57.86 -29.21
N SER A 491 -12.95 58.39 -29.27
CA SER A 491 -11.73 57.59 -29.30
C SER A 491 -11.46 56.88 -27.96
N LEU A 492 -11.06 55.61 -27.98
CA LEU A 492 -10.62 54.88 -26.79
C LEU A 492 -9.10 54.98 -26.65
N ALA A 493 -8.62 55.51 -25.53
CA ALA A 493 -7.20 55.59 -25.26
C ALA A 493 -6.64 54.19 -24.94
N ALA A 494 -5.49 53.82 -25.52
CA ALA A 494 -4.90 52.50 -25.34
C ALA A 494 -4.73 52.09 -23.86
N ALA A 495 -4.31 53.01 -22.99
CA ALA A 495 -4.16 52.72 -21.56
C ALA A 495 -5.49 52.43 -20.84
N ALA A 496 -6.60 53.05 -21.28
CA ALA A 496 -7.92 52.78 -20.71
C ALA A 496 -8.43 51.40 -21.15
N LEU A 497 -8.26 51.07 -22.44
CA LEU A 497 -8.63 49.77 -22.97
C LEU A 497 -7.78 48.62 -22.37
N ARG A 498 -6.47 48.82 -22.16
CA ARG A 498 -5.66 47.82 -21.45
C ARG A 498 -6.13 47.56 -20.02
N ALA A 499 -6.77 48.52 -19.37
CA ALA A 499 -7.29 48.34 -18.01
C ALA A 499 -8.64 47.60 -17.95
N THR A 500 -9.33 47.45 -19.09
CA THR A 500 -10.55 46.65 -19.21
C THR A 500 -10.27 45.19 -19.57
N ILE A 501 -9.08 44.90 -20.09
CA ILE A 501 -8.63 43.54 -20.42
C ILE A 501 -8.26 42.81 -19.14
N ASP A 502 -8.84 41.63 -18.95
CA ASP A 502 -8.52 40.75 -17.85
C ASP A 502 -7.88 39.46 -18.38
N LEU A 503 -6.60 39.27 -18.06
CA LEU A 503 -5.86 38.04 -18.33
C LEU A 503 -5.56 37.27 -17.03
N SER A 504 -6.09 37.73 -15.89
CA SER A 504 -5.63 37.35 -14.55
C SER A 504 -6.72 36.88 -13.59
N SER A 505 -8.00 37.14 -13.84
CA SER A 505 -9.09 36.69 -12.94
C SER A 505 -9.13 35.19 -12.70
N VAL A 506 -8.58 34.41 -13.64
CA VAL A 506 -8.36 32.98 -13.45
C VAL A 506 -7.05 32.60 -14.11
N GLN A 507 -6.19 31.87 -13.38
CA GLN A 507 -4.94 31.37 -13.92
C GLN A 507 -5.22 30.15 -14.80
N ARG A 508 -5.23 30.34 -16.12
CA ARG A 508 -5.38 29.25 -17.10
C ARG A 508 -4.05 28.69 -17.52
N LEU A 509 -3.93 27.37 -17.52
CA LEU A 509 -2.88 26.70 -18.25
C LEU A 509 -3.33 26.58 -19.71
N ALA A 510 -2.56 27.15 -20.61
CA ALA A 510 -2.76 26.89 -22.02
C ALA A 510 -2.54 25.39 -22.22
N PHE A 511 -3.53 24.70 -22.79
CA PHE A 511 -3.26 23.42 -23.43
C PHE A 511 -2.14 23.70 -24.42
N GLY A 512 -1.02 23.00 -24.28
CA GLY A 512 -0.20 22.77 -25.46
C GLY A 512 -1.19 22.30 -26.53
N SER A 513 -1.15 22.90 -27.73
CA SER A 513 -1.66 22.17 -28.88
C SER A 513 -1.18 20.73 -28.70
N VAL A 514 -2.08 19.74 -28.71
CA VAL A 514 -1.65 18.37 -28.99
C VAL A 514 -0.92 18.50 -30.30
N ALA A 515 0.41 18.54 -30.21
CA ALA A 515 1.25 18.41 -31.36
C ALA A 515 0.96 16.99 -31.79
N ILE A 516 0.23 16.86 -32.88
CA ILE A 516 0.14 15.58 -33.57
C ILE A 516 1.58 15.21 -33.93
N GLY A 517 2.20 14.35 -33.15
CA GLY A 517 3.43 13.72 -33.58
C GLY A 517 3.18 12.96 -34.87
N SER A 518 4.27 12.64 -35.53
CA SER A 518 4.30 11.91 -36.78
C SER A 518 3.71 10.53 -36.60
N SER A 519 2.74 10.17 -37.45
CA SER A 519 2.36 8.78 -37.65
C SER A 519 3.18 8.21 -38.80
N ILE A 520 4.12 7.32 -38.48
CA ILE A 520 5.08 6.71 -39.40
C ILE A 520 4.80 5.22 -39.49
N GLU A 521 4.56 4.73 -40.70
CA GLU A 521 4.47 3.29 -40.98
C GLU A 521 5.64 2.87 -41.89
N GLY A 522 6.45 1.93 -41.42
CA GLY A 522 7.50 1.21 -42.15
C GLY A 522 6.95 0.13 -43.08
N THR A 523 7.85 -0.73 -43.53
CA THR A 523 7.60 -1.86 -44.43
C THR A 523 8.29 -3.13 -43.90
N ASN A 524 8.11 -4.26 -44.57
CA ASN A 524 8.81 -5.50 -44.19
C ASN A 524 10.29 -5.52 -44.65
N SER A 525 11.00 -4.40 -44.60
CA SER A 525 12.43 -4.29 -44.92
C SER A 525 13.13 -3.44 -43.87
N SER A 526 14.39 -3.73 -43.56
CA SER A 526 15.19 -2.92 -42.64
C SER A 526 15.23 -1.43 -42.99
N GLU A 527 14.74 -0.60 -42.09
CA GLU A 527 14.52 0.84 -42.23
C GLU A 527 15.15 1.64 -41.07
N ILE A 528 15.22 2.96 -41.24
CA ILE A 528 15.49 3.89 -40.14
C ILE A 528 14.26 4.78 -40.06
N LEU A 529 13.55 4.71 -38.95
CA LEU A 529 12.30 5.43 -38.70
C LEU A 529 12.56 6.39 -37.54
N GLU A 530 12.33 7.67 -37.78
CA GLU A 530 12.69 8.73 -36.84
C GLU A 530 11.48 9.64 -36.64
N GLY A 531 11.07 9.77 -35.38
CA GLY A 531 10.03 10.65 -34.89
C GLY A 531 10.42 12.13 -34.89
N SER A 532 9.59 12.91 -34.24
CA SER A 532 9.75 14.33 -33.93
C SER A 532 9.99 14.50 -32.42
N GLY A 533 9.91 15.73 -31.90
CA GLY A 533 10.00 15.96 -30.45
C GLY A 533 8.62 16.09 -29.80
N ASP A 534 7.62 15.48 -30.41
CA ASP A 534 6.20 15.52 -30.08
C ASP A 534 5.68 14.08 -30.08
N ASP A 535 4.63 13.75 -29.33
CA ASP A 535 4.05 12.38 -29.19
C ASP A 535 3.78 11.65 -30.54
N ASP A 536 4.71 10.79 -30.95
CA ASP A 536 4.72 10.08 -32.23
C ASP A 536 4.07 8.69 -32.16
N ARG A 537 3.69 8.16 -33.33
CA ARG A 537 3.37 6.73 -33.48
C ARG A 537 4.18 6.14 -34.62
N ILE A 538 5.06 5.19 -34.32
CA ILE A 538 5.93 4.54 -35.30
C ILE A 538 5.68 3.02 -35.30
N ASP A 539 5.44 2.45 -36.48
CA ASP A 539 5.23 1.01 -36.70
C ASP A 539 6.20 0.50 -37.78
N GLY A 540 7.24 -0.24 -37.38
CA GLY A 540 8.32 -0.77 -38.24
C GLY A 540 7.87 -1.91 -39.16
N LYS A 541 6.98 -2.77 -38.68
CA LYS A 541 6.47 -4.00 -39.30
C LYS A 541 7.48 -5.13 -39.33
N GLY A 542 8.56 -5.04 -40.10
CA GLY A 542 9.57 -6.09 -39.98
C GLY A 542 10.76 -5.97 -40.92
N GLY A 543 11.73 -6.87 -40.74
CA GLY A 543 13.11 -6.56 -41.05
C GLY A 543 13.75 -5.78 -39.91
N ASN A 544 15.08 -5.82 -39.83
CA ASN A 544 15.84 -5.19 -38.75
C ASN A 544 15.81 -3.66 -38.84
N ASP A 545 14.96 -3.01 -38.07
CA ASP A 545 14.68 -1.59 -38.07
C ASP A 545 15.49 -0.83 -37.01
N TRP A 546 15.71 0.47 -37.25
CA TRP A 546 16.19 1.40 -36.24
C TRP A 546 15.13 2.47 -36.02
N ILE A 547 14.50 2.45 -34.85
CA ILE A 547 13.42 3.36 -34.46
C ILE A 547 13.93 4.35 -33.39
N VAL A 548 13.63 5.64 -33.57
CA VAL A 548 13.96 6.71 -32.61
C VAL A 548 12.75 7.59 -32.40
N GLY A 549 12.26 7.70 -31.17
CA GLY A 549 11.16 8.58 -30.75
C GLY A 549 11.61 10.04 -30.61
N HIS A 550 12.65 10.27 -29.81
CA HIS A 550 13.25 11.55 -29.38
C HIS A 550 12.66 12.13 -28.11
N ALA A 551 11.57 12.88 -28.19
CA ALA A 551 10.98 13.50 -27.02
C ALA A 551 9.48 13.55 -27.21
N GLY A 552 8.72 13.55 -26.12
CA GLY A 552 7.29 13.34 -26.20
C GLY A 552 6.94 11.92 -25.77
N ARG A 553 5.65 11.58 -25.79
CA ARG A 553 5.19 10.23 -25.45
C ARG A 553 4.93 9.45 -26.71
N ASP A 554 5.88 8.61 -27.06
CA ASP A 554 5.91 7.92 -28.31
C ASP A 554 5.29 6.53 -28.17
N SER A 555 4.63 6.08 -29.23
CA SER A 555 4.16 4.69 -29.37
C SER A 555 4.95 4.02 -30.48
N LEU A 556 5.96 3.24 -30.09
CA LEU A 556 6.96 2.65 -30.96
C LEU A 556 6.75 1.13 -31.03
N PHE A 557 6.54 0.59 -32.23
CA PHE A 557 6.38 -0.85 -32.47
C PHE A 557 7.39 -1.27 -33.55
N ALA A 558 8.32 -2.18 -33.26
CA ALA A 558 9.35 -2.58 -34.23
C ALA A 558 8.87 -3.74 -35.13
N GLY A 559 8.36 -4.83 -34.56
CA GLY A 559 7.70 -5.90 -35.30
C GLY A 559 8.60 -7.12 -35.51
N ASP A 560 8.55 -7.77 -36.68
CA ASP A 560 9.39 -8.95 -36.94
C ASP A 560 10.84 -8.52 -37.31
N GLY A 561 11.87 -8.71 -36.49
CA GLY A 561 13.22 -8.25 -36.81
C GLY A 561 14.18 -8.41 -35.64
N ASP A 562 15.49 -8.21 -35.86
CA ASP A 562 16.37 -7.86 -34.73
C ASP A 562 16.54 -6.34 -34.79
N ASP A 563 15.81 -5.63 -33.96
CA ASP A 563 15.53 -4.20 -34.05
C ASP A 563 16.31 -3.40 -33.00
N LEU A 564 16.52 -2.12 -33.28
CA LEU A 564 17.14 -1.16 -32.35
C LEU A 564 16.16 -0.01 -32.10
N MET A 565 15.76 0.18 -30.86
CA MET A 565 14.80 1.22 -30.47
C MET A 565 15.41 2.18 -29.45
N ASN A 566 15.05 3.46 -29.57
CA ASN A 566 15.34 4.50 -28.59
C ASN A 566 14.06 5.33 -28.40
N GLY A 567 13.50 5.33 -27.18
CA GLY A 567 12.32 6.12 -26.81
C GLY A 567 12.68 7.60 -26.76
N GLY A 568 13.52 7.95 -25.80
CA GLY A 568 14.06 9.30 -25.63
C GLY A 568 13.51 9.96 -24.37
N ASP A 569 13.25 11.26 -24.41
CA ASP A 569 12.70 11.98 -23.26
C ASP A 569 11.15 11.92 -23.27
N GLY A 570 10.54 11.14 -22.40
CA GLY A 570 9.09 11.07 -22.23
C GLY A 570 8.65 9.73 -21.66
N SER A 571 7.35 9.57 -21.44
CA SER A 571 6.78 8.29 -21.05
C SER A 571 6.32 7.55 -22.30
N ASP A 572 7.16 6.66 -22.79
CA ASP A 572 7.04 5.97 -24.05
C ASP A 572 6.39 4.59 -23.90
N ARG A 573 5.73 4.16 -24.97
CA ARG A 573 5.24 2.78 -25.13
C ARG A 573 6.06 2.11 -26.21
N MET A 574 6.83 1.09 -25.86
CA MET A 574 7.77 0.43 -26.77
C MET A 574 7.52 -1.08 -26.84
N ASP A 575 7.45 -1.63 -28.05
CA ASP A 575 7.22 -3.06 -28.31
C ASP A 575 8.24 -3.53 -29.37
N GLY A 576 9.18 -4.39 -28.96
CA GLY A 576 10.22 -4.97 -29.81
C GLY A 576 9.62 -5.92 -30.85
N GLY A 577 8.80 -6.87 -30.38
CA GLY A 577 8.05 -7.76 -31.25
C GLY A 577 8.73 -9.12 -31.37
N ALA A 578 9.28 -9.47 -32.52
CA ALA A 578 9.83 -10.81 -32.73
C ALA A 578 11.25 -10.78 -33.30
N GLY A 579 12.22 -11.17 -32.49
CA GLY A 579 13.62 -11.35 -32.82
C GLY A 579 14.49 -10.86 -31.67
N ALA A 580 15.79 -10.67 -31.88
CA ALA A 580 16.68 -10.26 -30.79
C ALA A 580 16.84 -8.73 -30.76
N ASP A 581 16.00 -8.07 -29.97
CA ASP A 581 15.85 -6.62 -29.99
C ASP A 581 16.77 -5.92 -28.98
N THR A 582 17.07 -4.66 -29.24
CA THR A 582 17.76 -3.79 -28.28
C THR A 582 16.95 -2.52 -28.08
N ILE A 583 16.48 -2.31 -26.86
CA ILE A 583 15.56 -1.21 -26.51
C ILE A 583 16.23 -0.33 -25.46
N HIS A 584 16.25 0.98 -25.73
CA HIS A 584 16.62 2.02 -24.78
C HIS A 584 15.41 2.92 -24.57
N ALA A 585 14.84 2.94 -23.37
CA ALA A 585 13.66 3.76 -23.06
C ALA A 585 14.07 5.22 -22.77
N GLU A 586 15.15 5.40 -21.99
CA GLU A 586 15.85 6.66 -21.66
C GLU A 586 15.25 7.43 -20.48
N MET A 587 14.60 8.58 -20.66
CA MET A 587 14.13 9.40 -19.53
C MET A 587 12.61 9.46 -19.49
N GLY A 588 12.01 9.01 -18.41
CA GLY A 588 10.57 9.09 -18.20
C GLY A 588 10.04 7.79 -17.64
N ASN A 589 8.73 7.68 -17.41
CA ASN A 589 8.14 6.43 -16.94
C ASN A 589 7.65 5.64 -18.15
N ASP A 590 8.41 4.66 -18.57
CA ASP A 590 8.25 3.94 -19.82
C ASP A 590 7.50 2.61 -19.63
N SER A 591 6.89 2.14 -20.70
CA SER A 591 6.30 0.80 -20.76
C SER A 591 6.86 0.04 -21.94
N VAL A 592 7.62 -1.02 -21.65
CA VAL A 592 8.43 -1.76 -22.61
C VAL A 592 8.03 -3.23 -22.64
N TRP A 593 7.81 -3.76 -23.84
CA TRP A 593 7.69 -5.19 -24.13
C TRP A 593 8.84 -5.62 -25.04
N GLY A 594 9.62 -6.62 -24.61
CA GLY A 594 10.67 -7.22 -25.45
C GLY A 594 10.08 -8.00 -26.61
N GLY A 595 9.14 -8.88 -26.27
CA GLY A 595 8.50 -9.79 -27.23
C GLY A 595 9.25 -11.11 -27.31
N THR A 596 9.09 -11.85 -28.41
CA THR A 596 9.79 -13.14 -28.54
C THR A 596 11.24 -12.93 -28.97
N GLY A 597 12.21 -13.48 -28.25
CA GLY A 597 13.56 -13.57 -28.78
C GLY A 597 14.65 -13.55 -27.73
N ARG A 598 15.62 -12.66 -27.84
CA ARG A 598 16.63 -12.50 -26.79
C ARG A 598 17.02 -11.05 -26.81
N ASP A 599 16.43 -10.35 -25.88
CA ASP A 599 16.32 -8.92 -25.93
C ASP A 599 17.26 -8.31 -24.89
N LEU A 600 17.69 -7.11 -25.20
CA LEU A 600 18.53 -6.29 -24.34
C LEU A 600 17.80 -4.98 -24.10
N ILE A 601 17.30 -4.80 -22.89
CA ILE A 601 16.46 -3.67 -22.50
C ILE A 601 17.20 -2.82 -21.47
N PHE A 602 17.18 -1.51 -21.70
CA PHE A 602 17.60 -0.48 -20.76
C PHE A 602 16.41 0.45 -20.56
N LEU A 603 15.84 0.47 -19.35
CA LEU A 603 14.74 1.37 -18.99
C LEU A 603 15.27 2.76 -18.61
N ASP A 604 16.46 2.82 -17.99
CA ASP A 604 17.23 4.04 -17.70
C ASP A 604 16.65 4.89 -16.54
N ASP A 605 16.30 6.17 -16.69
CA ASP A 605 15.83 7.01 -15.56
C ASP A 605 14.29 7.11 -15.59
N GLY A 606 13.58 6.52 -14.63
CA GLY A 606 12.13 6.38 -14.70
C GLY A 606 11.54 5.52 -13.59
N ASN A 607 10.23 5.56 -13.37
CA ASN A 607 9.56 4.44 -12.72
C ASN A 607 8.93 3.59 -13.83
N ASP A 608 9.66 2.59 -14.29
CA ASP A 608 9.41 1.93 -15.55
C ASP A 608 8.68 0.60 -15.40
N LEU A 609 8.02 0.19 -16.47
CA LEU A 609 7.39 -1.11 -16.59
C LEU A 609 8.04 -1.90 -17.72
N PHE A 610 8.66 -3.03 -17.39
CA PHE A 610 9.00 -4.07 -18.34
C PHE A 610 8.12 -5.30 -18.13
N GLU A 611 7.48 -5.75 -19.21
CA GLU A 611 6.78 -7.03 -19.24
C GLU A 611 7.20 -7.83 -20.47
N ASP A 612 7.76 -9.02 -20.26
CA ASP A 612 7.84 -10.00 -21.33
C ASP A 612 6.45 -10.64 -21.55
N ASP A 613 5.97 -10.63 -22.79
CA ASP A 613 4.66 -11.15 -23.18
C ASP A 613 4.69 -12.62 -23.67
N ASP A 614 5.86 -13.28 -23.63
CA ASP A 614 6.00 -14.68 -24.03
C ASP A 614 5.50 -15.67 -22.97
N GLN A 615 4.22 -16.03 -23.07
CA GLN A 615 3.63 -17.14 -22.30
C GLN A 615 3.73 -18.51 -23.00
N SER A 616 4.75 -18.77 -23.83
CA SER A 616 4.89 -20.03 -24.58
C SER A 616 6.31 -20.61 -24.66
N ASP A 617 6.41 -21.95 -24.82
CA ASP A 617 7.63 -22.80 -24.81
C ASP A 617 8.81 -22.43 -25.79
N ILE A 618 8.91 -21.21 -26.31
CA ILE A 618 10.05 -20.72 -27.12
C ILE A 618 10.70 -19.50 -26.45
N GLU A 619 10.85 -19.62 -25.13
CA GLU A 619 11.32 -18.62 -24.17
C GLU A 619 12.68 -18.02 -24.55
N GLY A 620 12.74 -16.69 -24.42
CA GLY A 620 13.94 -15.90 -24.61
C GLY A 620 14.95 -16.07 -23.48
N THR A 621 15.94 -15.21 -23.44
CA THR A 621 16.93 -15.18 -22.35
C THR A 621 17.35 -13.75 -22.30
N ASP A 622 16.55 -12.96 -21.63
CA ASP A 622 16.53 -11.53 -21.78
C ASP A 622 17.47 -10.89 -20.76
N THR A 623 17.89 -9.68 -21.07
CA THR A 623 18.70 -8.89 -20.14
C THR A 623 18.06 -7.53 -19.99
N VAL A 624 17.61 -7.23 -18.78
CA VAL A 624 16.89 -6.00 -18.44
C VAL A 624 17.68 -5.23 -17.41
N TYR A 625 17.87 -3.93 -17.65
CA TYR A 625 18.39 -2.97 -16.68
C TYR A 625 17.29 -1.96 -16.37
N GLY A 626 16.80 -1.92 -15.13
CA GLY A 626 15.84 -0.94 -14.62
C GLY A 626 16.43 0.45 -14.65
N GLY A 627 17.41 0.72 -13.79
CA GLY A 627 18.18 1.94 -13.83
C GLY A 627 17.91 2.80 -12.60
N ARG A 628 17.35 3.99 -12.75
CA ARG A 628 16.97 4.82 -11.59
C ARG A 628 15.48 4.97 -11.50
N GLY A 629 14.94 4.64 -10.34
CA GLY A 629 13.56 4.86 -9.95
C GLY A 629 12.96 3.55 -9.50
N ASN A 630 11.66 3.54 -9.24
CA ASN A 630 10.99 2.37 -8.70
C ASN A 630 10.39 1.58 -9.86
N ASP A 631 11.11 0.57 -10.33
CA ASP A 631 10.80 -0.17 -11.55
C ASP A 631 10.00 -1.43 -11.26
N ARG A 632 9.18 -1.81 -12.23
CA ARG A 632 8.49 -3.10 -12.25
C ARG A 632 8.98 -3.92 -13.42
N ILE A 633 9.68 -5.01 -13.13
CA ILE A 633 10.29 -5.89 -14.13
C ILE A 633 9.64 -7.27 -14.06
N VAL A 634 9.09 -7.75 -15.17
CA VAL A 634 8.55 -9.11 -15.31
C VAL A 634 9.32 -9.83 -16.42
N GLY A 635 10.22 -10.73 -16.03
CA GLY A 635 11.13 -11.47 -16.92
C GLY A 635 10.42 -12.46 -17.84
N GLY A 636 9.30 -13.05 -17.39
CA GLY A 636 8.50 -13.93 -18.23
C GLY A 636 8.94 -15.38 -18.13
N GLY A 637 9.30 -15.99 -19.25
CA GLY A 637 9.88 -17.33 -19.24
C GLY A 637 11.22 -17.29 -19.95
N GLY A 638 12.24 -17.98 -19.43
CA GLY A 638 13.58 -17.80 -19.95
C GLY A 638 14.63 -18.03 -18.87
N ASN A 639 15.89 -17.88 -19.23
CA ASN A 639 16.94 -17.82 -18.22
C ASN A 639 17.43 -16.37 -18.16
N ASP A 640 16.69 -15.55 -17.45
CA ASP A 640 16.79 -14.11 -17.60
C ASP A 640 17.83 -13.50 -16.67
N LEU A 641 18.31 -12.32 -17.06
CA LEU A 641 19.25 -11.53 -16.27
C LEU A 641 18.63 -10.16 -16.00
N LEU A 642 18.11 -9.99 -14.78
CA LEU A 642 17.32 -8.84 -14.40
C LEU A 642 18.09 -7.98 -13.39
N TYR A 643 18.21 -6.69 -13.68
CA TYR A 643 18.82 -5.69 -12.79
C TYR A 643 17.79 -4.63 -12.45
N GLY A 644 17.50 -4.38 -11.16
CA GLY A 644 16.70 -3.23 -10.72
C GLY A 644 17.52 -1.93 -10.72
N GLU A 645 18.73 -1.99 -10.14
CA GLU A 645 19.67 -0.89 -9.94
C GLU A 645 19.33 0.07 -8.78
N ASP A 646 19.05 1.35 -9.00
CA ASP A 646 18.80 2.33 -7.92
C ASP A 646 17.28 2.56 -7.77
N GLY A 647 16.67 2.23 -6.63
CA GLY A 647 15.26 2.51 -6.33
C GLY A 647 14.57 1.34 -5.66
N ASN A 648 13.29 1.48 -5.32
CA ASN A 648 12.52 0.40 -4.69
C ASN A 648 11.80 -0.39 -5.77
N ASP A 649 12.41 -1.48 -6.22
CA ASP A 649 12.00 -2.23 -7.39
C ASP A 649 11.10 -3.41 -7.06
N THR A 650 10.29 -3.81 -8.02
CA THR A 650 9.47 -5.02 -7.97
C THR A 650 9.84 -5.93 -9.13
N ILE A 651 10.50 -7.06 -8.85
CA ILE A 651 11.03 -7.95 -9.88
C ILE A 651 10.37 -9.33 -9.81
N PHE A 652 9.87 -9.81 -10.94
CA PHE A 652 9.37 -11.16 -11.14
C PHE A 652 10.28 -11.87 -12.15
N GLY A 653 11.04 -12.89 -11.72
CA GLY A 653 11.91 -13.69 -12.58
C GLY A 653 11.08 -14.47 -13.60
N GLY A 654 10.19 -15.30 -13.07
CA GLY A 654 9.15 -15.95 -13.86
C GLY A 654 9.38 -17.46 -13.94
N GLY A 655 10.06 -17.98 -14.96
CA GLY A 655 10.31 -19.42 -15.02
C GLY A 655 11.61 -19.80 -15.68
N GLN A 656 12.19 -20.90 -15.18
CA GLN A 656 13.46 -21.56 -15.53
C GLN A 656 14.66 -21.21 -14.62
N TYR A 657 15.69 -20.48 -15.07
CA TYR A 657 16.90 -20.27 -14.26
C TYR A 657 17.36 -18.84 -14.42
N ASP A 658 16.89 -18.00 -13.50
CA ASP A 658 17.06 -16.56 -13.55
C ASP A 658 18.22 -16.10 -12.66
N THR A 659 18.80 -14.97 -13.04
CA THR A 659 19.74 -14.23 -12.20
C THR A 659 19.19 -12.84 -11.99
N ILE A 660 18.82 -12.55 -10.74
CA ILE A 660 18.21 -11.28 -10.35
C ILE A 660 19.16 -10.52 -9.45
N ILE A 661 19.38 -9.24 -9.75
CA ILE A 661 20.16 -8.32 -8.94
C ILE A 661 19.28 -7.08 -8.72
N ALA A 662 18.66 -6.97 -7.54
CA ALA A 662 17.68 -5.92 -7.28
C ALA A 662 18.38 -4.55 -7.16
N GLY A 663 19.26 -4.34 -6.18
CA GLY A 663 20.21 -3.22 -6.19
C GLY A 663 20.24 -2.41 -4.90
N ASP A 664 20.18 -1.08 -5.00
CA ASP A 664 20.09 -0.17 -3.85
C ASP A 664 18.63 0.32 -3.73
N GLY A 665 17.95 0.05 -2.63
CA GLY A 665 16.56 0.44 -2.34
C GLY A 665 15.83 -0.65 -1.57
N ASP A 666 14.61 -0.41 -1.10
CA ASP A 666 13.82 -1.47 -0.44
C ASP A 666 13.07 -2.26 -1.53
N ASP A 667 13.61 -3.41 -1.93
CA ASP A 667 13.18 -4.18 -3.10
C ASP A 667 12.21 -5.33 -2.75
N TRP A 668 11.36 -5.69 -3.72
CA TRP A 668 10.50 -6.88 -3.64
C TRP A 668 10.78 -7.81 -4.83
N VAL A 669 11.18 -9.05 -4.53
CA VAL A 669 11.58 -10.03 -5.55
C VAL A 669 10.83 -11.35 -5.40
N ASP A 670 10.28 -11.84 -6.51
CA ASP A 670 9.75 -13.20 -6.68
C ASP A 670 10.47 -13.83 -7.87
N ALA A 671 11.36 -14.79 -7.61
CA ALA A 671 12.11 -15.42 -8.69
C ALA A 671 11.24 -16.34 -9.56
N GLY A 672 10.11 -16.84 -9.03
CA GLY A 672 9.21 -17.72 -9.75
C GLY A 672 9.72 -19.16 -9.79
N TYR A 673 9.53 -19.83 -10.93
CA TYR A 673 9.84 -21.26 -11.05
C TYR A 673 11.31 -21.51 -11.39
N GLY A 674 11.97 -22.36 -10.61
CA GLY A 674 13.19 -23.00 -11.04
C GLY A 674 14.33 -22.81 -10.06
N LYS A 675 15.58 -22.71 -10.54
CA LYS A 675 16.74 -22.66 -9.64
C LYS A 675 17.49 -21.36 -9.87
N ASP A 676 17.17 -20.37 -9.06
CA ASP A 676 17.49 -19.00 -9.34
C ASP A 676 18.64 -18.51 -8.46
N ILE A 677 19.28 -17.44 -8.91
CA ILE A 677 20.31 -16.72 -8.15
C ILE A 677 19.83 -15.30 -7.94
N VAL A 678 19.61 -14.93 -6.68
CA VAL A 678 19.07 -13.62 -6.31
C VAL A 678 20.06 -12.88 -5.42
N HIS A 679 20.32 -11.63 -5.77
CA HIS A 679 21.05 -10.67 -4.95
C HIS A 679 20.14 -9.47 -4.70
N LEU A 680 19.66 -9.27 -3.47
CA LEU A 680 18.74 -8.16 -3.17
C LEU A 680 19.53 -6.84 -3.07
N GLY A 681 20.55 -6.76 -2.21
CA GLY A 681 21.56 -5.70 -2.30
C GLY A 681 21.62 -4.81 -1.06
N ARG A 682 21.23 -3.54 -1.16
CA ARG A 682 21.15 -2.64 0.01
C ARG A 682 19.74 -2.15 0.19
N GLY A 683 19.21 -2.28 1.39
CA GLY A 683 17.85 -1.87 1.70
C GLY A 683 17.22 -2.86 2.64
N ASN A 684 15.95 -2.68 3.00
CA ASN A 684 15.20 -3.71 3.71
C ASN A 684 14.36 -4.45 2.68
N ASP A 685 14.93 -5.54 2.18
CA ASP A 685 14.43 -6.24 1.00
C ASP A 685 13.50 -7.38 1.38
N VAL A 686 12.63 -7.76 0.44
CA VAL A 686 11.72 -8.88 0.58
C VAL A 686 11.89 -9.84 -0.59
N PHE A 687 12.23 -11.08 -0.28
CA PHE A 687 12.21 -12.19 -1.22
C PHE A 687 11.11 -13.20 -0.86
N GLU A 688 10.26 -13.54 -1.81
CA GLU A 688 9.26 -14.60 -1.67
C GLU A 688 9.20 -15.49 -2.91
N ASP A 689 9.54 -16.77 -2.77
CA ASP A 689 9.34 -17.76 -3.83
C ASP A 689 7.84 -18.10 -3.98
N SER A 690 7.28 -17.93 -5.18
CA SER A 690 5.89 -18.29 -5.49
C SER A 690 5.68 -19.70 -6.05
N ASP A 691 6.70 -20.57 -6.20
CA ASP A 691 6.54 -21.93 -6.73
C ASP A 691 5.67 -22.82 -5.82
N GLN A 692 4.40 -22.96 -6.22
CA GLN A 692 3.42 -23.82 -5.54
C GLN A 692 3.30 -25.23 -6.16
N THR A 693 3.95 -25.55 -7.29
CA THR A 693 3.83 -26.88 -7.89
C THR A 693 5.01 -27.34 -8.77
N GLY A 694 5.64 -28.45 -8.36
CA GLY A 694 6.06 -29.52 -9.29
C GLY A 694 7.54 -29.90 -9.29
N SER A 695 8.44 -28.99 -8.93
CA SER A 695 9.82 -29.32 -8.57
C SER A 695 10.49 -28.14 -7.87
N LYS A 696 10.12 -27.93 -6.60
CA LYS A 696 10.86 -27.22 -5.54
C LYS A 696 12.36 -27.25 -5.81
N ALA A 697 12.88 -26.28 -6.53
CA ALA A 697 14.25 -26.28 -7.00
C ALA A 697 14.99 -25.30 -6.10
N GLY A 698 16.12 -25.76 -5.54
CA GLY A 698 16.75 -25.01 -4.46
C GLY A 698 17.44 -23.74 -4.95
N ASP A 699 17.05 -22.60 -4.44
CA ASP A 699 17.53 -21.29 -4.86
C ASP A 699 18.82 -20.88 -4.18
N THR A 700 19.41 -19.78 -4.64
CA THR A 700 20.55 -19.16 -3.96
C THR A 700 20.30 -17.67 -3.80
N ILE A 701 20.02 -17.26 -2.56
CA ILE A 701 19.63 -15.91 -2.18
C ILE A 701 20.72 -15.27 -1.32
N TYR A 702 21.12 -14.06 -1.70
CA TYR A 702 21.95 -13.15 -0.92
C TYR A 702 21.11 -11.91 -0.63
N ALA A 703 20.75 -11.68 0.63
CA ALA A 703 19.89 -10.57 1.04
C ALA A 703 20.68 -9.26 1.02
N GLY A 704 21.73 -9.12 1.83
CA GLY A 704 22.73 -8.06 1.66
C GLY A 704 22.85 -7.14 2.87
N ASP A 705 22.91 -5.82 2.66
CA ASP A 705 22.95 -4.86 3.77
C ASP A 705 21.53 -4.34 4.07
N GLY A 706 21.00 -4.58 5.28
CA GLY A 706 19.73 -4.02 5.77
C GLY A 706 18.87 -5.06 6.50
N ASP A 707 17.69 -4.71 7.01
CA ASP A 707 16.86 -5.66 7.76
C ASP A 707 15.94 -6.45 6.78
N ASP A 708 16.40 -7.59 6.29
CA ASP A 708 15.77 -8.30 5.16
C ASP A 708 14.76 -9.38 5.58
N THR A 709 13.82 -9.70 4.69
CA THR A 709 12.91 -10.85 4.84
C THR A 709 13.02 -11.79 3.65
N VAL A 710 13.47 -13.03 3.90
CA VAL A 710 13.65 -14.05 2.86
C VAL A 710 12.75 -15.26 3.15
N ILE A 711 11.95 -15.65 2.16
CA ILE A 711 11.07 -16.83 2.21
C ILE A 711 11.39 -17.77 1.03
N GLY A 712 12.23 -18.78 1.26
CA GLY A 712 12.65 -19.78 0.25
C GLY A 712 11.57 -20.82 -0.08
N ARG A 713 10.68 -21.10 0.87
CA ARG A 713 9.55 -22.05 0.78
C ARG A 713 9.91 -23.50 0.53
N GLY A 714 10.43 -23.87 -0.63
CA GLY A 714 10.51 -25.26 -1.00
C GLY A 714 11.61 -25.52 -1.99
N GLY A 715 12.59 -26.32 -1.60
CA GLY A 715 13.81 -26.51 -2.37
C GLY A 715 14.95 -26.83 -1.41
N ASP A 716 16.12 -27.20 -1.94
CA ASP A 716 17.33 -27.25 -1.11
C ASP A 716 18.03 -25.89 -1.25
N ASP A 717 17.58 -24.91 -0.48
CA ASP A 717 17.91 -23.49 -0.66
C ASP A 717 19.26 -23.11 -0.03
N VAL A 718 19.89 -22.07 -0.57
CA VAL A 718 21.06 -21.42 0.04
C VAL A 718 20.70 -19.97 0.33
N ILE A 719 20.54 -19.62 1.60
CA ILE A 719 20.14 -18.28 2.05
C ILE A 719 21.29 -17.65 2.85
N LYS A 720 21.60 -16.40 2.54
CA LYS A 720 22.50 -15.54 3.32
C LYS A 720 21.84 -14.22 3.64
N GLY A 721 21.68 -13.88 4.92
CA GLY A 721 21.18 -12.59 5.38
C GLY A 721 22.21 -11.47 5.20
N ASP A 722 23.47 -11.73 5.52
CA ASP A 722 24.58 -10.77 5.49
C ASP A 722 24.51 -9.74 6.65
N ASP A 723 24.48 -8.41 6.43
CA ASP A 723 24.55 -7.41 7.53
C ASP A 723 23.14 -6.85 7.81
N GLY A 724 22.47 -7.26 8.89
CA GLY A 724 21.05 -6.91 9.04
C GLY A 724 20.39 -7.55 10.25
N ASN A 725 19.20 -7.10 10.68
CA ASN A 725 18.38 -7.93 11.56
C ASN A 725 17.39 -8.74 10.72
N ASP A 726 17.85 -9.88 10.22
CA ASP A 726 17.15 -10.57 9.14
C ASP A 726 16.10 -11.55 9.64
N LEU A 727 15.07 -11.76 8.82
CA LEU A 727 14.05 -12.78 9.01
C LEU A 727 14.13 -13.79 7.86
N LEU A 728 14.68 -14.97 8.15
CA LEU A 728 15.00 -15.98 7.15
C LEU A 728 14.15 -17.24 7.34
N TYR A 729 13.47 -17.66 6.27
CA TYR A 729 12.70 -18.91 6.20
C TYR A 729 13.24 -19.80 5.08
N GLY A 730 13.76 -20.98 5.42
CA GLY A 730 14.14 -22.03 4.45
C GLY A 730 12.90 -22.69 3.84
N GLY A 731 12.15 -23.44 4.65
CA GLY A 731 10.88 -24.04 4.27
C GLY A 731 10.96 -25.56 4.23
N GLU A 732 10.60 -26.20 3.12
CA GLU A 732 10.76 -27.66 2.94
C GLU A 732 11.97 -27.96 2.04
N GLY A 733 12.88 -28.81 2.49
CA GLY A 733 14.05 -29.31 1.75
C GLY A 733 15.31 -29.25 2.62
N ASP A 734 16.45 -29.73 2.12
CA ASP A 734 17.70 -29.70 2.92
C ASP A 734 18.40 -28.34 2.69
N ASP A 735 18.13 -27.36 3.55
CA ASP A 735 18.51 -25.96 3.38
C ASP A 735 19.89 -25.61 3.98
N ARG A 736 20.52 -24.55 3.45
CA ARG A 736 21.72 -23.94 4.02
C ARG A 736 21.47 -22.46 4.30
N ILE A 737 21.40 -22.09 5.58
CA ILE A 737 21.09 -20.72 6.01
C ILE A 737 22.25 -20.13 6.82
N GLU A 738 22.69 -18.93 6.45
CA GLU A 738 23.64 -18.10 7.19
C GLU A 738 22.95 -16.77 7.53
N GLY A 739 22.71 -16.48 8.81
CA GLY A 739 22.12 -15.21 9.28
C GLY A 739 23.04 -14.05 8.92
N GLY A 740 24.21 -13.99 9.56
CA GLY A 740 25.27 -13.06 9.18
C GLY A 740 25.71 -12.22 10.37
N GLY A 741 25.52 -10.91 10.34
CA GLY A 741 25.80 -10.00 11.44
C GLY A 741 24.52 -9.42 12.03
N TYR A 742 24.55 -8.96 13.28
CA TYR A 742 23.40 -8.40 14.03
C TYR A 742 22.37 -9.46 14.45
N PHE A 743 21.13 -9.07 14.79
CA PHE A 743 20.15 -9.95 15.46
C PHE A 743 19.29 -10.63 14.40
N ASP A 744 19.50 -11.92 14.15
CA ASP A 744 18.75 -12.66 13.14
C ASP A 744 17.67 -13.54 13.74
N THR A 745 16.57 -13.74 13.00
CA THR A 745 15.56 -14.75 13.29
C THR A 745 15.49 -15.74 12.13
N ILE A 746 15.84 -16.99 12.39
CA ILE A 746 15.97 -18.04 11.38
C ILE A 746 14.98 -19.16 11.65
N TYR A 747 14.25 -19.56 10.61
CA TYR A 747 13.37 -20.73 10.58
C TYR A 747 13.83 -21.65 9.44
N ALA A 748 14.50 -22.76 9.74
CA ALA A 748 15.01 -23.66 8.70
C ALA A 748 13.87 -24.48 8.08
N GLY A 749 13.09 -25.21 8.89
CA GLY A 749 11.81 -25.79 8.48
C GLY A 749 11.80 -27.32 8.49
N ASP A 750 11.32 -27.94 7.41
CA ASP A 750 11.29 -29.40 7.24
C ASP A 750 12.47 -29.81 6.35
N GLY A 751 13.45 -30.55 6.86
CA GLY A 751 14.70 -30.74 6.13
C GLY A 751 15.79 -31.38 6.97
N ASN A 752 16.95 -31.68 6.39
CA ASN A 752 18.17 -31.81 7.21
C ASN A 752 19.02 -30.58 6.92
N ASP A 753 18.83 -29.57 7.75
CA ASP A 753 19.28 -28.22 7.47
C ASP A 753 20.66 -27.95 8.04
N TRP A 754 21.38 -27.03 7.41
CA TRP A 754 22.63 -26.47 7.92
C TRP A 754 22.40 -25.01 8.23
N VAL A 755 22.56 -24.61 9.50
CA VAL A 755 22.28 -23.24 9.94
C VAL A 755 23.46 -22.65 10.72
N SER A 756 23.74 -21.37 10.47
CA SER A 756 24.64 -20.54 11.25
C SER A 756 23.97 -19.20 11.55
N GLY A 757 23.82 -18.84 12.83
CA GLY A 757 23.32 -17.51 13.23
C GLY A 757 24.35 -16.42 12.87
N GLY A 758 25.61 -16.68 13.20
CA GLY A 758 26.74 -15.87 12.78
C GLY A 758 27.12 -14.84 13.83
N GLY A 759 26.39 -13.73 13.91
CA GLY A 759 27.00 -12.46 14.28
C GLY A 759 26.15 -11.56 15.14
N GLY A 760 25.31 -12.06 16.02
CA GLY A 760 24.70 -11.24 17.05
C GLY A 760 23.96 -12.14 17.99
N ARG A 761 22.88 -11.65 18.60
CA ARG A 761 22.05 -12.54 19.42
C ARG A 761 21.01 -13.10 18.48
N ASP A 762 21.09 -14.36 18.15
CA ASP A 762 20.21 -14.92 17.12
C ASP A 762 19.13 -15.78 17.75
N VAL A 763 17.99 -15.90 17.06
CA VAL A 763 16.90 -16.81 17.41
C VAL A 763 16.73 -17.79 16.26
N VAL A 764 16.99 -19.06 16.52
CA VAL A 764 17.04 -20.11 15.50
C VAL A 764 16.06 -21.21 15.83
N TYR A 765 15.24 -21.56 14.84
CA TYR A 765 14.34 -22.71 14.85
C TYR A 765 14.76 -23.63 13.71
N LEU A 766 15.30 -24.82 14.02
CA LEU A 766 15.74 -25.75 12.98
C LEU A 766 14.54 -26.51 12.41
N GLY A 767 13.71 -27.15 13.25
CA GLY A 767 12.40 -27.65 12.83
C GLY A 767 12.31 -29.16 12.80
N ASN A 768 11.95 -29.77 11.67
CA ASN A 768 11.83 -31.22 11.55
C ASN A 768 12.96 -31.78 10.70
N GLY A 769 13.70 -32.75 11.24
CA GLY A 769 14.72 -33.54 10.55
C GLY A 769 16.03 -33.53 11.33
N ASN A 770 17.13 -33.98 10.74
CA ASN A 770 18.39 -34.09 11.49
C ASN A 770 19.30 -32.93 11.12
N ASP A 771 19.19 -31.87 11.90
CA ASP A 771 19.73 -30.56 11.59
C ASP A 771 21.11 -30.36 12.18
N TYR A 772 21.86 -29.45 11.58
CA TYR A 772 23.19 -29.08 12.01
C TYR A 772 23.28 -27.56 12.22
N PHE A 773 23.45 -27.15 13.47
CA PHE A 773 23.72 -25.77 13.83
C PHE A 773 25.19 -25.58 14.18
N ASP A 774 25.85 -24.60 13.58
CA ASP A 774 27.24 -24.21 13.91
C ASP A 774 27.42 -22.71 13.78
N ASP A 775 27.54 -22.04 14.93
CA ASP A 775 27.79 -20.62 14.99
C ASP A 775 29.28 -20.35 14.67
N ASP A 776 29.62 -20.04 13.40
CA ASP A 776 31.02 -19.97 12.96
C ASP A 776 31.79 -18.84 13.67
N THR A 777 32.89 -19.21 14.35
CA THR A 777 33.86 -18.30 14.98
C THR A 777 34.50 -17.23 14.08
N GLN A 778 34.23 -17.18 12.77
CA GLN A 778 34.83 -16.23 11.84
C GLN A 778 34.41 -14.76 12.09
N THR A 779 33.22 -14.51 12.62
CA THR A 779 32.71 -13.16 12.95
C THR A 779 33.06 -12.73 14.38
N GLY A 780 33.41 -13.67 15.26
CA GLY A 780 33.87 -13.41 16.63
C GLY A 780 32.75 -13.02 17.60
N SER A 781 31.51 -13.36 17.26
CA SER A 781 30.38 -13.26 18.19
C SER A 781 30.65 -14.11 19.44
N LYS A 782 30.36 -13.52 20.60
CA LYS A 782 30.17 -14.21 21.89
C LYS A 782 28.83 -13.77 22.45
N ALA A 783 27.89 -13.53 21.55
CA ALA A 783 26.58 -13.08 21.89
C ALA A 783 25.84 -14.24 22.56
N ARG A 784 24.62 -13.98 22.99
CA ARG A 784 23.80 -15.00 23.61
C ARG A 784 22.79 -15.40 22.56
N ASP A 785 22.75 -16.66 22.18
CA ASP A 785 21.81 -17.15 21.17
C ASP A 785 20.67 -17.95 21.80
N THR A 786 19.63 -18.18 21.02
CA THR A 786 18.46 -18.95 21.41
C THR A 786 18.15 -19.93 20.29
N ILE A 787 18.35 -21.22 20.57
CA ILE A 787 18.29 -22.30 19.57
C ILE A 787 17.22 -23.30 20.00
N TYR A 788 16.30 -23.58 19.08
CA TYR A 788 15.29 -24.63 19.18
C TYR A 788 15.57 -25.64 18.08
N ALA A 789 15.99 -26.85 18.45
CA ALA A 789 16.39 -27.87 17.49
C ALA A 789 15.15 -28.50 16.82
N GLY A 790 14.21 -29.02 17.62
CA GLY A 790 12.91 -29.49 17.12
C GLY A 790 12.83 -31.02 17.08
N ASP A 791 12.17 -31.59 16.07
CA ASP A 791 12.01 -33.05 15.96
C ASP A 791 13.12 -33.64 15.07
N GLY A 792 14.01 -34.48 15.60
CA GLY A 792 14.99 -35.28 14.87
C GLY A 792 16.32 -35.40 15.61
N ASP A 793 17.28 -36.16 15.07
CA ASP A 793 18.57 -36.36 15.77
C ASP A 793 19.54 -35.21 15.41
N ASP A 794 19.52 -34.12 16.19
CA ASP A 794 20.19 -32.87 15.82
C ASP A 794 21.63 -32.77 16.33
N THR A 795 22.43 -31.91 15.69
CA THR A 795 23.78 -31.57 16.14
C THR A 795 23.94 -30.07 16.30
N ILE A 796 24.13 -29.62 17.53
CA ILE A 796 24.23 -28.20 17.88
C ILE A 796 25.64 -27.86 18.35
N MET A 797 26.26 -26.87 17.72
CA MET A 797 27.54 -26.28 18.13
C MET A 797 27.39 -24.78 18.35
N SER A 798 26.95 -24.38 19.56
CA SER A 798 26.75 -22.97 19.94
C SER A 798 28.06 -22.22 20.17
N ARG A 799 29.12 -22.96 20.49
CA ARG A 799 30.51 -22.48 20.65
C ARG A 799 30.77 -21.51 21.80
N GLY A 800 30.24 -20.30 21.82
CA GLY A 800 30.56 -19.39 22.90
C GLY A 800 29.64 -18.20 22.98
N GLY A 801 29.22 -17.89 24.20
CA GLY A 801 28.01 -17.11 24.41
C GLY A 801 27.36 -17.54 25.71
N ASP A 802 26.40 -16.76 26.20
CA ASP A 802 25.56 -17.20 27.32
C ASP A 802 24.26 -17.78 26.74
N ASP A 803 24.32 -18.98 26.16
CA ASP A 803 23.32 -19.43 25.19
C ASP A 803 22.12 -20.14 25.82
N PHE A 804 21.02 -20.19 25.07
CA PHE A 804 19.83 -20.96 25.41
C PHE A 804 19.56 -21.99 24.33
N ILE A 805 19.50 -23.27 24.69
CA ILE A 805 19.37 -24.40 23.75
C ILE A 805 18.26 -25.33 24.24
N GLU A 806 17.28 -25.61 23.39
CA GLU A 806 16.28 -26.66 23.57
C GLU A 806 16.46 -27.71 22.44
N GLY A 807 16.81 -28.95 22.79
CA GLY A 807 16.90 -30.08 21.85
C GLY A 807 15.53 -30.59 21.38
N GLU A 808 14.52 -30.45 22.24
CA GLU A 808 13.14 -30.90 21.98
C GLU A 808 12.99 -32.41 21.76
N GLY A 809 13.14 -32.94 20.55
CA GLY A 809 12.68 -34.29 20.21
C GLY A 809 13.60 -35.10 19.32
N GLY A 810 14.58 -35.80 19.88
CA GLY A 810 15.35 -36.81 19.15
C GLY A 810 16.59 -37.19 19.93
N ASN A 811 17.56 -37.87 19.30
CA ASN A 811 18.81 -38.20 20.01
C ASN A 811 19.86 -37.15 19.68
N ASP A 812 19.88 -36.08 20.46
CA ASP A 812 20.60 -34.86 20.11
C ASP A 812 22.05 -34.89 20.59
N LEU A 813 22.91 -34.18 19.84
CA LEU A 813 24.30 -33.93 20.21
C LEU A 813 24.52 -32.43 20.40
N ILE A 814 24.59 -32.00 21.65
CA ILE A 814 24.67 -30.57 22.00
C ILE A 814 26.04 -30.23 22.55
N TYR A 815 26.67 -29.20 21.98
CA TYR A 815 27.88 -28.54 22.46
C TYR A 815 27.58 -27.07 22.81
N GLY A 816 27.39 -26.77 24.09
CA GLY A 816 27.14 -25.41 24.60
C GLY A 816 28.35 -24.49 24.43
N GLY A 817 29.55 -25.01 24.72
CA GLY A 817 30.79 -24.30 24.44
C GLY A 817 31.24 -23.43 25.62
N SER A 818 31.48 -22.13 25.47
CA SER A 818 31.98 -21.27 26.56
C SER A 818 31.01 -20.17 26.96
N GLY A 819 30.71 -20.00 28.25
CA GLY A 819 29.83 -18.97 28.81
C GLY A 819 28.81 -19.59 29.76
N TYR A 820 27.83 -18.83 30.25
CA TYR A 820 26.73 -19.37 31.08
C TYR A 820 25.64 -19.89 30.15
N ASN A 821 25.60 -21.21 29.91
CA ASN A 821 24.62 -21.82 29.02
C ASN A 821 23.43 -22.38 29.78
N ARG A 822 22.26 -22.35 29.15
CA ARG A 822 21.03 -23.00 29.61
C ARG A 822 20.61 -24.00 28.56
N ILE A 823 20.73 -25.29 28.86
CA ILE A 823 20.54 -26.38 27.90
C ILE A 823 19.43 -27.30 28.42
N ASP A 824 18.46 -27.63 27.57
CA ASP A 824 17.47 -28.68 27.78
C ASP A 824 17.62 -29.71 26.66
N GLY A 825 17.96 -30.96 26.99
CA GLY A 825 18.11 -32.03 26.02
C GLY A 825 16.78 -32.43 25.36
N GLY A 826 15.66 -32.27 26.05
CA GLY A 826 14.35 -32.61 25.50
C GLY A 826 13.95 -34.06 25.75
N SER A 827 13.67 -34.82 24.70
CA SER A 827 13.20 -36.21 24.79
C SER A 827 14.15 -37.12 24.03
N TYR A 828 14.24 -38.39 24.45
CA TYR A 828 15.04 -39.50 23.89
C TYR A 828 16.45 -39.61 24.49
N TYR A 829 17.48 -39.95 23.71
CA TYR A 829 18.83 -40.22 24.25
C TYR A 829 19.73 -39.07 23.84
N ASP A 830 19.99 -38.15 24.75
CA ASP A 830 20.73 -36.95 24.43
C ASP A 830 22.17 -37.03 24.91
N THR A 831 23.09 -36.47 24.13
CA THR A 831 24.49 -36.30 24.51
C THR A 831 24.82 -34.83 24.62
N ILE A 832 25.06 -34.35 25.84
CA ILE A 832 25.26 -32.93 26.13
C ILE A 832 26.69 -32.70 26.64
N TYR A 833 27.36 -31.71 26.06
CA TYR A 833 28.61 -31.14 26.53
C TYR A 833 28.36 -29.66 26.82
N ALA A 834 28.22 -29.28 28.09
CA ALA A 834 27.91 -27.91 28.49
C ALA A 834 29.09 -26.98 28.21
N GLY A 835 30.29 -27.39 28.65
CA GLY A 835 31.56 -26.80 28.27
C GLY A 835 32.19 -25.97 29.39
N ALA A 836 32.61 -24.74 29.12
CA ALA A 836 33.30 -23.92 30.10
C ALA A 836 32.43 -22.75 30.55
N GLY A 837 32.17 -22.63 31.86
CA GLY A 837 31.28 -21.62 32.42
C GLY A 837 30.49 -22.21 33.58
N ASP A 838 29.66 -21.43 34.26
CA ASP A 838 28.75 -22.02 35.25
C ASP A 838 27.45 -22.33 34.47
N ASP A 839 27.16 -23.57 34.11
CA ASP A 839 26.07 -23.95 33.20
C ASP A 839 24.83 -24.49 33.93
N GLU A 840 23.65 -24.38 33.31
CA GLU A 840 22.38 -24.97 33.76
C GLU A 840 21.89 -25.98 32.71
N VAL A 841 21.89 -27.26 33.05
CA VAL A 841 21.53 -28.36 32.13
C VAL A 841 20.34 -29.15 32.66
N ILE A 842 19.36 -29.37 31.78
CA ILE A 842 18.26 -30.30 31.95
C ILE A 842 18.50 -31.46 30.98
N GLY A 843 18.59 -32.68 31.50
CA GLY A 843 18.74 -33.88 30.66
C GLY A 843 17.51 -34.10 29.80
N GLY A 844 16.34 -34.14 30.45
CA GLY A 844 15.06 -34.27 29.77
C GLY A 844 14.43 -35.63 30.03
N ALA A 845 13.76 -36.20 29.04
CA ALA A 845 13.06 -37.46 29.15
C ALA A 845 13.75 -38.55 28.32
N GLY A 846 14.46 -39.45 28.97
CA GLY A 846 15.03 -40.63 28.34
C GLY A 846 16.34 -40.96 29.00
N GLN A 847 17.30 -41.60 28.31
CA GLN A 847 18.56 -41.97 28.95
C GLN A 847 19.63 -41.02 28.43
N ASP A 848 20.15 -40.13 29.25
CA ASP A 848 21.01 -39.06 28.76
C ASP A 848 22.46 -39.23 29.19
N LEU A 849 23.38 -38.70 28.40
CA LEU A 849 24.81 -38.63 28.70
C LEU A 849 25.26 -37.17 28.74
N VAL A 850 25.59 -36.69 29.93
CA VAL A 850 25.89 -35.27 30.18
C VAL A 850 27.29 -35.10 30.73
N TYR A 851 28.04 -34.19 30.11
CA TYR A 851 29.31 -33.67 30.60
C TYR A 851 29.13 -32.18 30.89
N LEU A 852 29.22 -31.79 32.16
CA LEU A 852 29.12 -30.40 32.59
C LEU A 852 30.44 -29.62 32.38
N ASP A 853 31.57 -30.33 32.39
CA ASP A 853 32.91 -29.82 32.06
C ASP A 853 33.48 -28.81 33.09
N ASP A 854 33.95 -27.61 32.73
CA ASP A 854 34.65 -26.70 33.66
C ASP A 854 33.68 -25.62 34.18
N GLY A 855 33.26 -25.67 35.45
CA GLY A 855 32.17 -24.80 35.94
C GLY A 855 31.75 -25.03 37.37
N ASN A 856 30.87 -24.19 37.93
CA ASN A 856 30.03 -24.61 39.06
C ASN A 856 28.63 -24.83 38.50
N ASP A 857 28.38 -26.06 38.06
CA ASP A 857 27.28 -26.35 37.17
C ASP A 857 26.05 -26.86 37.93
N LEU A 858 24.90 -26.71 37.30
CA LEU A 858 23.62 -27.20 37.80
C LEU A 858 23.03 -28.18 36.79
N PHE A 859 22.96 -29.46 37.18
CA PHE A 859 22.18 -30.45 36.45
C PHE A 859 20.88 -30.74 37.20
N ILE A 860 19.75 -30.66 36.48
CA ILE A 860 18.43 -31.03 36.99
C ILE A 860 17.77 -31.94 35.97
N ASP A 861 17.49 -33.17 36.37
CA ASP A 861 16.67 -34.08 35.59
C ASP A 861 15.16 -33.71 35.71
N ASP A 862 14.38 -33.82 34.61
CA ASP A 862 13.04 -33.22 34.53
C ASP A 862 12.00 -33.93 35.42
N PRO A 863 11.53 -33.31 36.51
CA PRO A 863 10.54 -33.92 37.41
C PRO A 863 9.13 -34.06 36.80
N GLN A 864 8.87 -33.56 35.57
CA GLN A 864 7.55 -33.56 34.93
C GLN A 864 7.32 -34.70 33.95
N SER A 865 8.36 -35.40 33.53
CA SER A 865 8.27 -36.56 32.65
C SER A 865 7.76 -37.80 33.42
N ASN A 866 7.04 -38.70 32.74
CA ASN A 866 6.64 -40.01 33.28
C ASN A 866 7.53 -41.15 32.75
N ARG A 867 8.64 -40.78 32.10
CA ARG A 867 9.62 -41.63 31.43
C ARG A 867 11.01 -41.27 31.97
N HIS A 868 11.23 -41.68 33.20
CA HIS A 868 12.50 -41.55 33.91
C HIS A 868 13.62 -42.37 33.26
N GLY A 869 14.82 -41.79 33.22
CA GLY A 869 16.00 -42.25 32.53
C GLY A 869 16.83 -43.31 33.22
N ASN A 870 18.05 -43.54 32.73
CA ASN A 870 19.12 -44.14 33.53
C ASN A 870 20.37 -43.33 33.17
N ASP A 871 20.48 -42.14 33.73
CA ASP A 871 21.29 -41.08 33.15
C ASP A 871 22.73 -41.18 33.61
N GLU A 872 23.65 -40.69 32.78
CA GLU A 872 25.08 -40.70 33.04
C GLU A 872 25.59 -39.24 33.03
N VAL A 873 25.93 -38.72 34.21
CA VAL A 873 26.33 -37.30 34.38
C VAL A 873 27.71 -37.21 35.01
N TYR A 874 28.57 -36.41 34.39
CA TYR A 874 29.92 -36.07 34.85
C TYR A 874 29.99 -34.57 35.14
N GLY A 875 30.23 -34.22 36.41
CA GLY A 875 30.32 -32.83 36.90
C GLY A 875 31.53 -32.08 36.34
N GLY A 876 32.66 -32.76 36.20
CA GLY A 876 33.88 -32.13 35.72
C GLY A 876 34.60 -31.33 36.82
N ALA A 877 34.90 -30.05 36.59
CA ALA A 877 35.75 -29.26 37.47
C ALA A 877 35.05 -28.01 38.03
N GLY A 878 34.83 -28.03 39.34
CA GLY A 878 34.28 -26.94 40.15
C GLY A 878 33.24 -27.51 41.11
N ASN A 879 32.39 -26.68 41.71
CA ASN A 879 31.46 -27.17 42.75
C ASN A 879 30.08 -27.35 42.15
N ASP A 880 29.76 -28.57 41.76
CA ASP A 880 28.60 -28.88 40.94
C ASP A 880 27.41 -29.31 41.77
N SER A 881 26.22 -29.10 41.23
CA SER A 881 24.94 -29.49 41.83
C SER A 881 24.19 -30.39 40.86
N ILE A 882 24.26 -31.70 41.08
CA ILE A 882 23.62 -32.72 40.26
C ILE A 882 22.38 -33.24 40.99
N MET A 883 21.20 -33.08 40.37
CA MET A 883 19.92 -33.57 40.90
C MET A 883 19.22 -34.46 39.87
N GLY A 884 19.24 -35.77 40.09
CA GLY A 884 18.49 -36.74 39.28
C GLY A 884 17.01 -36.86 39.66
N ASP A 885 16.25 -37.59 38.84
CA ASP A 885 14.84 -37.85 39.04
C ASP A 885 14.54 -39.26 39.59
N GLY A 886 14.07 -40.21 38.78
CA GLY A 886 14.13 -41.63 39.04
C GLY A 886 14.91 -42.32 37.94
N GLY A 887 15.18 -43.61 38.08
CA GLY A 887 16.05 -44.26 37.10
C GLY A 887 16.95 -45.29 37.75
N ASN A 888 18.13 -45.51 37.20
CA ASN A 888 19.24 -46.17 37.89
C ASN A 888 20.48 -45.46 37.37
N ASP A 889 20.78 -44.34 38.01
CA ASP A 889 21.60 -43.30 37.40
C ASP A 889 23.07 -43.49 37.78
N LEU A 890 23.97 -42.89 37.00
CA LEU A 890 25.41 -42.84 37.25
C LEU A 890 25.84 -41.39 37.30
N PHE A 891 26.04 -40.86 38.51
CA PHE A 891 26.49 -39.49 38.71
C PHE A 891 27.88 -39.43 39.34
N ARG A 892 28.76 -38.63 38.75
CA ARG A 892 30.10 -38.32 39.26
C ARG A 892 30.24 -36.81 39.43
N GLY A 893 30.58 -36.35 40.64
CA GLY A 893 30.93 -34.95 40.90
C GLY A 893 32.27 -34.55 40.28
N ASP A 894 33.19 -35.51 40.14
CA ASP A 894 34.54 -35.31 39.64
C ASP A 894 35.42 -34.41 40.53
N ALA A 895 35.55 -33.10 40.30
CA ALA A 895 36.55 -32.30 40.99
C ALA A 895 36.00 -30.98 41.56
N GLY A 896 35.55 -31.00 42.80
CA GLY A 896 35.30 -29.83 43.64
C GLY A 896 34.48 -30.23 44.85
N ASP A 897 33.85 -29.28 45.56
CA ASP A 897 32.97 -29.61 46.69
C ASP A 897 31.53 -29.76 46.17
N ASP A 898 31.13 -30.97 45.79
CA ASP A 898 29.92 -31.23 44.99
C ASP A 898 28.69 -31.59 45.82
N LEU A 899 27.51 -31.35 45.24
CA LEU A 899 26.21 -31.80 45.74
C LEU A 899 25.59 -32.76 44.73
N VAL A 900 25.45 -34.04 45.08
CA VAL A 900 24.85 -35.06 44.21
C VAL A 900 23.63 -35.70 44.88
N ILE A 901 22.50 -35.70 44.18
CA ILE A 901 21.24 -36.31 44.60
C ILE A 901 20.80 -37.31 43.52
N GLY A 902 20.77 -38.60 43.84
CA GLY A 902 20.38 -39.68 42.91
C GLY A 902 18.90 -39.66 42.58
N GLY A 903 18.05 -39.76 43.60
CA GLY A 903 16.60 -39.66 43.44
C GLY A 903 15.92 -41.00 43.66
N ALA A 904 15.09 -41.46 42.74
CA ALA A 904 14.33 -42.70 42.86
C ALA A 904 14.87 -43.80 41.95
N GLY A 905 15.81 -44.61 42.41
CA GLY A 905 16.47 -45.57 41.53
C GLY A 905 17.35 -46.54 42.28
N ASN A 906 18.12 -47.35 41.56
CA ASN A 906 19.30 -47.96 42.20
C ASN A 906 20.51 -47.23 41.64
N ASP A 907 20.87 -46.14 42.27
CA ASP A 907 21.77 -45.15 41.68
C ASP A 907 23.23 -45.46 42.05
N THR A 908 24.17 -45.05 41.21
CA THR A 908 25.60 -45.14 41.46
C THR A 908 26.18 -43.74 41.53
N LEU A 909 26.59 -43.31 42.72
CA LEU A 909 27.02 -41.95 43.01
C LEU A 909 28.48 -41.91 43.48
N SER A 910 29.26 -40.99 42.93
CA SER A 910 30.64 -40.69 43.34
C SER A 910 30.80 -39.18 43.48
N GLY A 911 31.34 -38.70 44.61
CA GLY A 911 31.80 -37.32 44.73
C GLY A 911 33.13 -37.10 44.02
N ASP A 912 33.99 -38.13 44.03
CA ASP A 912 35.38 -38.04 43.58
C ASP A 912 36.13 -36.94 44.37
N ALA A 913 36.91 -36.06 43.76
CA ALA A 913 37.89 -35.22 44.44
C ALA A 913 37.32 -33.92 45.04
N GLY A 914 36.85 -33.97 46.30
CA GLY A 914 36.69 -32.77 47.13
C GLY A 914 36.00 -33.06 48.45
N ASN A 915 35.13 -32.18 48.92
CA ASN A 915 34.33 -32.45 50.13
C ASN A 915 32.84 -32.48 49.76
N ASP A 916 32.37 -33.68 49.44
CA ASP A 916 31.12 -33.81 48.70
C ASP A 916 29.94 -34.15 49.60
N THR A 917 28.74 -33.80 49.16
CA THR A 917 27.48 -34.16 49.81
C THR A 917 26.65 -35.02 48.87
N LEU A 918 26.46 -36.29 49.22
CA LEU A 918 25.75 -37.27 48.42
C LEU A 918 24.43 -37.68 49.08
N THR A 919 23.38 -37.84 48.30
CA THR A 919 22.05 -38.32 48.75
C THR A 919 21.56 -39.35 47.75
N GLY A 920 21.28 -40.57 48.21
CA GLY A 920 20.84 -41.66 47.33
C GLY A 920 19.37 -41.50 46.95
N GLY A 921 18.52 -41.25 47.96
CA GLY A 921 17.08 -41.19 47.80
C GLY A 921 16.41 -42.53 48.07
N THR A 922 15.57 -43.01 47.15
CA THR A 922 14.85 -44.28 47.33
C THR A 922 15.32 -45.36 46.37
N GLY A 923 15.79 -46.47 46.94
CA GLY A 923 16.06 -47.72 46.23
C GLY A 923 17.27 -48.40 46.85
N ASN A 924 18.11 -49.09 46.07
CA ASN A 924 19.34 -49.69 46.58
C ASN A 924 20.53 -49.00 45.96
N ASP A 925 21.02 -47.96 46.63
CA ASP A 925 21.99 -47.05 46.04
C ASP A 925 23.42 -47.52 46.31
N ARG A 926 24.33 -47.16 45.40
CA ARG A 926 25.74 -47.50 45.44
C ARG A 926 26.55 -46.21 45.52
N PHE A 927 27.19 -45.98 46.64
CA PHE A 927 28.13 -44.87 46.80
C PHE A 927 29.56 -45.37 46.59
N GLU A 928 30.31 -44.75 45.70
CA GLU A 928 31.72 -45.05 45.45
C GLU A 928 32.62 -44.05 46.18
N HIS A 929 33.70 -44.53 46.79
CA HIS A 929 34.69 -43.69 47.45
C HIS A 929 36.10 -44.27 47.24
N GLY A 930 36.98 -43.42 46.72
CA GLY A 930 38.29 -43.68 46.17
C GLY A 930 39.41 -42.90 46.87
N VAL A 931 40.60 -43.00 46.28
CA VAL A 931 41.79 -42.34 46.82
C VAL A 931 41.82 -40.89 46.35
N GLY A 932 41.84 -39.96 47.30
CA GLY A 932 41.88 -38.54 47.01
C GLY A 932 40.55 -37.82 47.16
N ASP A 933 39.48 -38.55 47.47
CA ASP A 933 38.10 -38.07 47.58
C ASP A 933 37.80 -37.24 48.84
N GLY A 934 38.78 -36.45 49.32
CA GLY A 934 38.66 -35.56 50.48
C GLY A 934 37.76 -36.01 51.64
N VAL A 935 36.71 -35.23 51.93
CA VAL A 935 35.84 -35.41 53.12
C VAL A 935 34.37 -35.39 52.71
N ASP A 936 33.83 -36.58 52.45
CA ASP A 936 32.48 -36.72 51.90
C ASP A 936 31.44 -37.01 52.98
N ARG A 937 30.18 -36.70 52.66
CA ARG A 937 29.03 -37.00 53.50
C ARG A 937 27.87 -37.56 52.71
N ILE A 938 27.41 -38.75 53.09
CA ILE A 938 26.17 -39.36 52.61
C ILE A 938 25.04 -39.03 53.58
N THR A 939 23.94 -38.44 53.09
CA THR A 939 22.92 -37.83 53.97
C THR A 939 21.75 -38.74 54.37
N ASP A 940 21.54 -39.87 53.68
CA ASP A 940 20.37 -40.74 53.86
C ASP A 940 20.65 -42.25 53.76
N PHE A 941 21.88 -42.68 54.05
CA PHE A 941 22.29 -44.08 53.91
C PHE A 941 21.40 -45.06 54.70
N THR A 942 20.89 -46.09 54.03
CA THR A 942 20.04 -47.15 54.56
C THR A 942 20.77 -48.50 54.60
N PRO A 943 21.22 -48.97 55.78
CA PRO A 943 21.92 -50.25 55.89
C PRO A 943 21.11 -51.45 55.38
N ALA A 944 21.81 -52.35 54.68
CA ALA A 944 21.32 -53.54 53.98
C ALA A 944 20.44 -53.30 52.74
N GLU A 945 20.12 -52.05 52.40
CA GLU A 945 19.54 -51.63 51.11
C GLU A 945 20.67 -51.00 50.27
N ASP A 946 21.33 -49.98 50.81
CA ASP A 946 22.44 -49.28 50.13
C ASP A 946 23.80 -49.98 50.31
N MET A 947 24.71 -49.68 49.40
CA MET A 947 26.05 -50.23 49.29
C MET A 947 27.11 -49.13 49.25
N LEU A 948 27.98 -49.08 50.24
CA LEU A 948 29.21 -48.29 50.20
C LEU A 948 30.34 -49.11 49.56
N SER A 949 30.99 -48.55 48.56
CA SER A 949 31.91 -49.22 47.66
C SER A 949 33.28 -48.58 47.73
N LEU A 950 34.21 -49.25 48.42
CA LEU A 950 35.49 -48.66 48.79
C LEU A 950 36.62 -49.17 47.89
N SER A 951 37.43 -48.26 47.34
CA SER A 951 38.67 -48.64 46.66
C SER A 951 39.64 -49.30 47.62
N ARG A 952 40.25 -50.44 47.24
CA ARG A 952 41.28 -51.09 48.07
C ARG A 952 42.53 -50.24 48.24
N ASP A 953 42.76 -49.27 47.37
CA ASP A 953 43.94 -48.42 47.41
C ASP A 953 43.91 -47.44 48.60
N LEU A 954 42.73 -47.17 49.17
CA LEU A 954 42.52 -46.42 50.43
C LEU A 954 43.36 -46.93 51.62
N TRP A 955 43.78 -48.21 51.58
CA TRP A 955 44.66 -48.83 52.59
C TRP A 955 45.80 -49.64 51.96
N GLY A 956 46.22 -49.26 50.74
CA GLY A 956 47.39 -49.83 50.06
C GLY A 956 47.17 -51.18 49.38
N GLY A 957 45.93 -51.52 49.00
CA GLY A 957 45.60 -52.64 48.10
C GLY A 957 45.43 -54.01 48.77
N GLU A 958 45.48 -54.07 50.11
CA GLU A 958 45.28 -55.33 50.84
C GLU A 958 43.83 -55.84 50.72
N ALA A 959 43.64 -57.14 50.51
CA ALA A 959 42.30 -57.74 50.49
C ALA A 959 41.81 -57.97 51.93
N LEU A 960 40.99 -57.05 52.44
CA LEU A 960 40.36 -57.11 53.75
C LEU A 960 38.90 -57.59 53.64
N SER A 961 38.40 -58.28 54.65
CA SER A 961 36.96 -58.55 54.81
C SER A 961 36.21 -57.32 55.31
N ALA A 962 34.89 -57.25 55.11
CA ALA A 962 34.04 -56.17 55.65
C ALA A 962 34.25 -55.99 57.16
N SER A 963 34.32 -57.09 57.92
CA SER A 963 34.57 -57.06 59.36
C SER A 963 35.93 -56.43 59.74
N GLU A 964 36.96 -56.63 58.91
CA GLU A 964 38.28 -56.07 59.14
C GLU A 964 38.30 -54.56 58.83
N VAL A 965 37.67 -54.15 57.72
CA VAL A 965 37.52 -52.73 57.34
C VAL A 965 36.77 -51.96 58.43
N LEU A 966 35.62 -52.47 58.89
CA LEU A 966 34.85 -51.86 59.98
C LEU A 966 35.65 -51.75 61.27
N SER A 967 36.43 -52.77 61.62
CA SER A 967 37.22 -52.74 62.86
C SER A 967 38.39 -51.75 62.82
N ARG A 968 38.88 -51.43 61.62
CA ARG A 968 40.10 -50.64 61.42
C ARG A 968 39.82 -49.17 61.12
N PHE A 969 38.79 -48.91 60.31
CA PHE A 969 38.56 -47.59 59.73
C PHE A 969 37.25 -46.94 60.20
N ALA A 970 36.25 -47.73 60.64
CA ALA A 970 34.97 -47.18 61.07
C ALA A 970 34.99 -46.75 62.54
N THR A 971 34.51 -45.54 62.82
CA THR A 971 34.22 -45.05 64.17
C THR A 971 32.79 -44.51 64.25
N VAL A 972 32.24 -44.41 65.46
CA VAL A 972 30.92 -43.80 65.68
C VAL A 972 31.15 -42.47 66.38
N SER A 973 30.80 -41.38 65.72
CA SER A 973 30.99 -40.01 66.19
C SER A 973 29.69 -39.24 66.00
N ASN A 974 29.25 -38.51 67.04
CA ASN A 974 28.03 -37.68 67.00
C ASN A 974 26.74 -38.38 66.52
N GLY A 975 26.62 -39.71 66.73
CA GLY A 975 25.44 -40.49 66.33
C GLY A 975 25.41 -40.90 64.86
N ARG A 976 26.56 -40.84 64.18
CA ARG A 976 26.77 -41.26 62.78
C ARG A 976 28.01 -42.16 62.68
N VAL A 977 28.11 -42.94 61.61
CA VAL A 977 29.31 -43.74 61.31
C VAL A 977 30.24 -42.92 60.42
N GLU A 978 31.54 -42.93 60.74
CA GLU A 978 32.60 -42.23 60.01
C GLU A 978 33.69 -43.24 59.65
N PHE A 979 34.09 -43.30 58.38
CA PHE A 979 35.27 -44.05 57.95
C PHE A 979 36.42 -43.07 57.72
N THR A 980 37.59 -43.33 58.32
CA THR A 980 38.81 -42.56 58.07
C THR A 980 39.89 -43.49 57.54
N PHE A 981 40.46 -43.19 56.37
CA PHE A 981 41.39 -44.07 55.67
C PHE A 981 42.87 -43.68 55.85
N ASP A 982 43.79 -44.52 55.37
CA ASP A 982 45.23 -44.34 55.59
C ASP A 982 45.82 -43.17 54.76
N ASP A 983 45.19 -42.82 53.64
CA ASP A 983 45.55 -41.71 52.76
C ASP A 983 45.07 -40.34 53.28
N GLY A 984 44.12 -40.36 54.22
CA GLY A 984 43.56 -39.19 54.88
C GLY A 984 42.18 -38.79 54.37
N SER A 985 41.60 -39.50 53.40
CA SER A 985 40.20 -39.29 53.02
C SER A 985 39.25 -39.81 54.11
N LEU A 986 38.03 -39.28 54.09
CA LEU A 986 37.02 -39.53 55.09
C LEU A 986 35.64 -39.57 54.44
N ILE A 987 34.77 -40.48 54.89
CA ILE A 987 33.35 -40.48 54.52
C ILE A 987 32.44 -40.62 55.75
N GLU A 988 31.50 -39.68 55.90
CA GLU A 988 30.47 -39.65 56.94
C GLU A 988 29.16 -40.25 56.42
N LEU A 989 28.51 -41.11 57.22
CA LEU A 989 27.21 -41.73 56.91
C LEU A 989 26.15 -41.28 57.91
N ASP A 990 25.22 -40.45 57.47
CA ASP A 990 23.96 -40.18 58.18
C ASP A 990 23.03 -41.40 58.05
N GLY A 991 22.15 -41.63 59.05
CA GLY A 991 21.22 -42.77 59.04
C GLY A 991 21.75 -44.08 59.67
N VAL A 992 23.05 -44.19 59.93
CA VAL A 992 23.68 -45.38 60.53
C VAL A 992 24.06 -45.15 62.00
N GLU A 993 23.50 -45.94 62.92
CA GLU A 993 23.73 -45.78 64.36
C GLU A 993 24.94 -46.58 64.87
N THR A 994 25.27 -47.70 64.22
CA THR A 994 26.37 -48.58 64.64
C THR A 994 27.17 -49.11 63.45
N ALA A 995 28.50 -49.21 63.60
CA ALA A 995 29.36 -49.78 62.57
C ALA A 995 29.03 -51.24 62.20
N ALA A 996 28.34 -51.99 63.07
CA ALA A 996 27.95 -53.37 62.78
C ALA A 996 26.84 -53.47 61.71
N GLU A 997 26.04 -52.41 61.53
CA GLU A 997 24.98 -52.37 60.52
C GLU A 997 25.55 -52.39 59.09
N MET A 998 26.80 -51.94 58.93
CA MET A 998 27.50 -51.88 57.65
C MET A 998 28.08 -53.21 57.15
N GLU A 999 28.04 -54.30 57.94
CA GLU A 999 28.75 -55.56 57.58
C GLU A 999 28.28 -56.17 56.25
N ASN A 1000 27.02 -55.93 55.86
CA ASN A 1000 26.44 -56.41 54.59
C ASN A 1000 26.23 -55.30 53.54
N SER A 1001 26.66 -54.07 53.84
CA SER A 1001 26.53 -52.88 52.98
C SER A 1001 27.88 -52.38 52.49
N LEU A 1002 28.93 -53.21 52.57
CA LEU A 1002 30.25 -52.90 52.06
C LEU A 1002 30.57 -53.76 50.83
N SER A 1003 31.03 -53.10 49.78
CA SER A 1003 31.71 -53.74 48.65
C SER A 1003 33.08 -53.10 48.41
N PHE A 1004 33.91 -53.80 47.64
CA PHE A 1004 35.29 -53.39 47.40
C PHE A 1004 35.58 -53.41 45.90
N LEU A 1005 36.01 -52.27 45.38
CA LEU A 1005 36.43 -52.04 43.99
C LEU A 1005 37.83 -52.64 43.73
#